data_AF-A0A1H7F645-F1
#
_entry.id   AF-A0A1H7F645-F1
#
_cell.length_a   1.000
_cell.length_b   1.000
_cell.length_c   1.000
_cell.angle_alpha   90.00
_cell.angle_beta   90.00
_cell.angle_gamma   90.00
#
_symmetry.space_group_name_H-M   'P 1'
#
loop_
_entity.id
_entity.type
_entity.pdbx_description
1 polymer ?
#
loop_
_entity_poly.entity_id
_entity_poly.type
_entity_poly.pdbx_seq_one_letter_code
_entity_poly.pdbx_strand_id
1 'polypeptide(L)'
;MRFKTIEFENYRCFINGRLELDEVDGKNINLILGPNGGGKTEMLFAFWWTLYEFDFSRLRGKESTPYALNSDLYKELEQGNVGDVKSCSVILEFEHLNIRYRVKKEITYRKTEKQIRQEEYQEFSFYNDNGELSLPIRDDREIDRRINRIIPKAILDGIIFDGERMQKLSSADEKSKKAIQGVINDITNVELLENCITVFRDIRRELNSSISKLANQTKQKNLEDIIGQISADDTLIETDAALIKDKSERLEIVKSRIAEISEELKSIEGARSLELQRENEKREVENNNKLLDEYYKNFSASLKEAYLLNTGRLQNDVENIIQQIDVPAGLTVEAVRSVLGRPSCICGREIGPEQVKALNELIISLPPDNINSTLAEMLRQTSDKVQDVKSRCKENYKYITNCEARIKDSKDRIASISSQILSFNEKEAQDLENENTSLNNEKLQLNFDIEKLKQEHDNAVHERDDLIIQRDSIGKNNEETNRLNSQLDYVEKCLRAFDIIKEQNKAKALVVINEKLENAYELLSEDAELGNAIHIVQYEESKKYQMIVYLKKNAEQLYEKWKSSGVYDDYLYDGLNEDEIWEQAIIESADSNSTGQSKMNTLAFAKAILDYSNEQKETDGLEIQKEYPFLIDAPFSDIAGDNLIKAAKELHNFSGQILLMIDEDKTYESVKPYISSNVNKVFKLTKQSDRNVTSIEEE
;
A
#
# COMPACT_ATOMS: atom_id res chain seq x y z
N MET A 1 -8.45 8.16 -26.28
CA MET A 1 -7.31 8.94 -26.77
C MET A 1 -6.68 8.14 -27.89
N ARG A 2 -6.42 8.77 -29.04
CA ARG A 2 -5.81 8.11 -30.20
C ARG A 2 -4.80 9.05 -30.85
N PHE A 3 -3.58 8.58 -31.09
CA PHE A 3 -2.56 9.34 -31.82
C PHE A 3 -2.94 9.45 -33.29
N LYS A 4 -2.70 10.63 -33.87
CA LYS A 4 -3.02 10.95 -35.26
C LYS A 4 -1.77 11.09 -36.08
N THR A 5 -0.88 11.99 -35.66
CA THR A 5 0.38 12.24 -36.36
C THR A 5 1.50 12.49 -35.36
N ILE A 6 2.71 12.08 -35.72
CA ILE A 6 3.93 12.49 -35.03
C ILE A 6 4.97 12.92 -36.07
N GLU A 7 5.53 14.11 -35.89
CA GLU A 7 6.54 14.71 -36.77
C GLU A 7 7.82 14.99 -35.99
N PHE A 8 8.97 14.73 -36.62
CA PHE A 8 10.31 14.86 -36.04
C PHE A 8 11.14 15.84 -36.84
N GLU A 9 11.89 16.68 -36.14
CA GLU A 9 12.92 17.56 -36.70
C GLU A 9 14.16 17.54 -35.81
N ASN A 10 15.29 17.06 -36.34
CA ASN A 10 16.60 16.97 -35.66
C ASN A 10 16.60 16.26 -34.30
N TYR A 11 15.59 15.43 -34.02
CA TYR A 11 15.42 14.72 -32.75
C TYR A 11 16.14 13.37 -32.80
N ARG A 12 17.14 13.17 -31.94
CA ARG A 12 17.91 11.91 -31.84
C ARG A 12 18.39 11.43 -33.21
N CYS A 13 18.06 10.21 -33.63
CA CYS A 13 18.39 9.69 -34.96
C CYS A 13 17.50 10.25 -36.09
N PHE A 14 16.41 10.95 -35.79
CA PHE A 14 15.44 11.43 -36.76
C PHE A 14 15.74 12.89 -37.14
N ILE A 15 16.35 13.10 -38.30
CA ILE A 15 16.59 14.46 -38.84
C ILE A 15 15.28 15.07 -39.34
N ASN A 16 14.49 14.30 -40.10
CA ASN A 16 13.14 14.64 -40.51
C ASN A 16 12.33 13.34 -40.55
N GLY A 17 11.05 13.39 -40.20
CA GLY A 17 10.15 12.24 -40.32
C GLY A 17 8.74 12.58 -39.91
N ARG A 18 7.75 11.90 -40.51
CA ARG A 18 6.33 12.04 -40.18
C ARG A 18 5.67 10.67 -40.24
N LEU A 19 4.88 10.33 -39.24
CA LEU A 19 4.04 9.13 -39.24
C LEU A 19 2.58 9.56 -39.09
N GLU A 20 1.72 8.99 -39.93
CA GLU A 20 0.27 9.16 -39.85
C GLU A 20 -0.35 7.87 -39.31
N LEU A 21 -0.87 7.91 -38.09
CA LEU A 21 -1.28 6.76 -37.28
C LEU A 21 -2.81 6.54 -37.26
N ASP A 22 -3.52 7.24 -38.14
CA ASP A 22 -4.98 7.15 -38.29
C ASP A 22 -5.43 5.73 -38.65
N GLU A 23 -6.48 5.26 -37.96
CA GLU A 23 -7.07 3.93 -38.18
C GLU A 23 -7.76 3.85 -39.55
N VAL A 24 -7.45 2.79 -40.31
CA VAL A 24 -8.07 2.49 -41.60
C VAL A 24 -8.67 1.07 -41.53
N ASP A 25 -9.92 0.93 -42.00
CA ASP A 25 -10.61 -0.36 -42.16
C ASP A 25 -10.76 -1.22 -40.89
N GLY A 26 -10.89 -0.61 -39.70
CA GLY A 26 -11.12 -1.33 -38.44
C GLY A 26 -9.89 -2.06 -37.89
N LYS A 27 -8.71 -1.77 -38.44
CA LYS A 27 -7.43 -2.34 -38.02
C LYS A 27 -6.72 -1.39 -37.07
N ASN A 28 -6.28 -1.89 -35.92
CA ASN A 28 -5.78 -1.06 -34.82
C ASN A 28 -4.25 -1.12 -34.62
N ILE A 29 -3.50 -1.95 -35.35
CA ILE A 29 -2.04 -2.08 -35.16
C ILE A 29 -1.28 -1.25 -36.20
N ASN A 30 -0.58 -0.20 -35.76
CA ASN A 30 0.45 0.48 -36.55
C ASN A 30 1.80 -0.20 -36.28
N LEU A 31 2.37 -0.84 -37.29
CA LEU A 31 3.61 -1.62 -37.19
C LEU A 31 4.81 -0.75 -37.57
N ILE A 32 5.86 -0.76 -36.74
CA ILE A 32 7.11 -0.05 -36.98
C ILE A 32 8.24 -1.09 -37.02
N LEU A 33 8.78 -1.33 -38.21
CA LEU A 33 9.88 -2.26 -38.46
C LEU A 33 11.21 -1.51 -38.46
N GLY A 34 12.22 -2.06 -37.81
CA GLY A 34 13.56 -1.50 -37.91
C GLY A 34 14.60 -2.34 -37.19
N PRO A 35 15.89 -2.28 -37.59
CA PRO A 35 16.94 -3.07 -36.96
C PRO A 35 17.19 -2.64 -35.51
N ASN A 36 17.89 -3.46 -34.73
CA ASN A 36 18.38 -3.06 -33.41
C ASN A 36 19.32 -1.84 -33.52
N GLY A 37 19.06 -0.82 -32.71
CA GLY A 37 19.74 0.48 -32.82
C GLY A 37 19.30 1.32 -34.03
N GLY A 38 18.18 0.96 -34.68
CA GLY A 38 17.57 1.70 -35.79
C GLY A 38 16.70 2.89 -35.36
N GLY A 39 16.49 3.12 -34.06
CA GLY A 39 15.69 4.25 -33.55
C GLY A 39 14.31 3.89 -32.99
N LYS A 40 13.96 2.60 -32.85
CA LYS A 40 12.66 2.15 -32.31
C LYS A 40 12.39 2.73 -30.92
N THR A 41 13.31 2.47 -29.98
CA THR A 41 13.20 2.99 -28.61
C THR A 41 13.27 4.52 -28.56
N GLU A 42 14.07 5.16 -29.41
CA GLU A 42 14.10 6.62 -29.55
C GLU A 42 12.75 7.18 -30.00
N MET A 43 12.07 6.51 -30.92
CA MET A 43 10.71 6.88 -31.35
C MET A 43 9.71 6.71 -30.20
N LEU A 44 9.82 5.62 -29.43
CA LEU A 44 8.99 5.39 -28.23
C LEU A 44 9.15 6.53 -27.21
N PHE A 45 10.39 6.95 -26.95
CA PHE A 45 10.68 8.05 -26.01
C PHE A 45 10.26 9.43 -26.53
N ALA A 46 10.00 9.60 -27.82
CA ALA A 46 9.52 10.86 -28.35
C ALA A 46 8.10 11.19 -27.88
N PHE A 47 7.24 10.17 -27.72
CA PHE A 47 5.91 10.35 -27.14
C PHE A 47 6.00 10.84 -25.69
N TRP A 48 6.87 10.22 -24.90
CA TRP A 48 7.20 10.64 -23.54
C TRP A 48 7.70 12.08 -23.48
N TRP A 49 8.69 12.39 -24.31
CA TRP A 49 9.34 13.69 -24.32
C TRP A 49 8.41 14.81 -24.80
N THR A 50 7.46 14.53 -25.68
CA THR A 50 6.54 15.55 -26.23
C THR A 50 5.37 15.82 -25.29
N LEU A 51 4.81 14.78 -24.67
CA LEU A 51 3.69 14.92 -23.73
C LEU A 51 4.17 15.43 -22.36
N TYR A 52 5.36 15.03 -21.93
CA TYR A 52 5.91 15.29 -20.60
C TYR A 52 7.40 15.59 -20.65
N GLU A 53 8.04 15.67 -19.50
CA GLU A 53 9.50 15.64 -19.40
C GLU A 53 10.00 14.19 -19.38
N PHE A 54 11.06 13.93 -20.15
CA PHE A 54 11.80 12.68 -20.11
C PHE A 54 13.28 12.96 -19.89
N ASP A 55 13.80 12.49 -18.75
CA ASP A 55 15.21 12.63 -18.42
C ASP A 55 16.02 11.54 -19.13
N PHE A 56 16.57 11.92 -20.27
CA PHE A 56 17.41 11.02 -21.07
C PHE A 56 18.71 10.61 -20.38
N SER A 57 19.14 11.28 -19.30
CA SER A 57 20.36 10.91 -18.57
C SER A 57 20.22 9.61 -17.75
N ARG A 58 18.98 9.17 -17.50
CA ARG A 58 18.68 7.95 -16.72
C ARG A 58 18.74 6.66 -17.53
N LEU A 59 18.90 6.75 -18.85
CA LEU A 59 19.05 5.59 -19.74
C LEU A 59 20.45 4.97 -19.55
N ARG A 60 20.55 3.89 -18.77
CA ARG A 60 21.81 3.12 -18.62
C ARG A 60 22.25 2.59 -20.00
N GLY A 61 23.53 2.75 -20.32
CA GLY A 61 24.10 2.30 -21.60
C GLY A 61 24.01 3.31 -22.75
N LYS A 62 23.30 4.44 -22.59
CA LYS A 62 23.22 5.55 -23.57
C LYS A 62 23.79 6.87 -23.03
N GLU A 63 24.71 6.81 -22.07
CA GLU A 63 25.38 7.95 -21.43
C GLU A 63 26.07 8.91 -22.41
N SER A 64 26.33 8.47 -23.63
CA SER A 64 27.05 9.26 -24.65
C SER A 64 26.25 10.45 -25.21
N THR A 65 24.92 10.50 -25.04
CA THR A 65 24.07 11.62 -25.53
C THR A 65 22.88 11.92 -24.58
N PRO A 66 23.08 12.71 -23.51
CA PRO A 66 22.01 13.05 -22.56
C PRO A 66 21.00 14.10 -23.09
N TYR A 67 21.12 14.53 -24.35
CA TYR A 67 20.32 15.59 -24.96
C TYR A 67 19.43 15.07 -26.10
N ALA A 68 18.34 15.79 -26.42
CA ALA A 68 17.38 15.41 -27.44
C ALA A 68 17.86 15.68 -28.88
N LEU A 69 18.78 16.62 -29.08
CA LEU A 69 19.36 16.94 -30.39
C LEU A 69 20.13 15.75 -30.98
N ASN A 70 20.11 15.62 -32.31
CA ASN A 70 21.00 14.69 -33.01
C ASN A 70 22.47 14.87 -32.61
N SER A 71 23.18 13.76 -32.38
CA SER A 71 24.56 13.79 -31.91
C SER A 71 25.54 14.47 -32.87
N ASP A 72 25.30 14.35 -34.17
CA ASP A 72 26.19 14.93 -35.18
C ASP A 72 25.97 16.45 -35.25
N LEU A 73 24.71 16.89 -35.17
CA LEU A 73 24.37 18.32 -35.06
C LEU A 73 24.89 18.95 -33.75
N TYR A 74 24.88 18.20 -32.65
CA TYR A 74 25.45 18.67 -31.39
C TYR A 74 26.98 18.81 -31.47
N LYS A 75 27.67 17.84 -32.08
CA LYS A 75 29.12 17.93 -32.35
C LYS A 75 29.47 19.09 -33.27
N GLU A 76 28.68 19.31 -34.32
CA GLU A 76 28.80 20.49 -35.19
C GLU A 76 28.67 21.78 -34.37
N LEU A 77 27.69 21.84 -33.46
CA LEU A 77 27.49 23.00 -32.58
C LEU A 77 28.64 23.17 -31.58
N GLU A 78 29.23 22.09 -31.08
CA GLU A 78 30.40 22.15 -30.19
C GLU A 78 31.64 22.73 -30.87
N GLN A 79 31.87 22.34 -32.13
CA GLN A 79 32.98 22.77 -32.97
C GLN A 79 32.72 24.08 -33.72
N GLY A 80 31.47 24.55 -33.71
CA GLY A 80 31.02 25.77 -34.36
C GLY A 80 31.44 27.06 -33.65
N ASN A 81 30.99 28.18 -34.20
CA ASN A 81 31.28 29.51 -33.68
C ASN A 81 30.37 29.85 -32.49
N VAL A 82 30.87 30.72 -31.60
CA VAL A 82 30.04 31.31 -30.55
C VAL A 82 28.88 32.06 -31.19
N GLY A 83 27.64 31.72 -30.81
CA GLY A 83 26.42 32.25 -31.41
C GLY A 83 25.71 31.30 -32.37
N ASP A 84 26.33 30.17 -32.76
CA ASP A 84 25.66 29.15 -33.56
C ASP A 84 24.46 28.57 -32.81
N VAL A 85 23.39 28.28 -33.55
CA VAL A 85 22.11 27.80 -33.03
C VAL A 85 21.67 26.58 -33.83
N LYS A 86 21.28 25.52 -33.12
CA LYS A 86 20.59 24.35 -33.68
C LYS A 86 19.37 24.07 -32.82
N SER A 87 18.25 23.66 -33.43
CA SER A 87 17.06 23.25 -32.69
C SER A 87 16.62 21.85 -33.09
N CYS A 88 15.92 21.19 -32.18
CA CYS A 88 15.15 19.99 -32.47
C CYS A 88 13.71 20.19 -32.03
N SER A 89 12.76 19.61 -32.77
CA SER A 89 11.35 19.67 -32.45
C SER A 89 10.65 18.34 -32.69
N VAL A 90 9.63 18.06 -31.88
CA VAL A 90 8.66 16.99 -32.12
C VAL A 90 7.25 17.58 -32.00
N ILE A 91 6.40 17.25 -32.96
CA ILE A 91 5.00 17.67 -33.00
C ILE A 91 4.15 16.40 -32.93
N LEU A 92 3.26 16.34 -31.96
CA LEU A 92 2.33 15.24 -31.74
C LEU A 92 0.90 15.75 -31.85
N GLU A 93 0.11 15.15 -32.73
CA GLU A 93 -1.34 15.35 -32.78
C GLU A 93 -2.07 14.10 -32.30
N PHE A 94 -3.11 14.30 -31.48
CA PHE A 94 -3.94 13.22 -30.96
C PHE A 94 -5.38 13.67 -30.76
N GLU A 95 -6.28 12.71 -30.64
CA GLU A 95 -7.70 12.94 -30.43
C GLU A 95 -8.15 12.35 -29.10
N HIS A 96 -8.93 13.11 -28.33
CA HIS A 96 -9.55 12.66 -27.08
C HIS A 96 -10.94 13.28 -26.92
N LEU A 97 -11.96 12.47 -26.65
CA LEU A 97 -13.37 12.88 -26.56
C LEU A 97 -13.83 13.72 -27.77
N ASN A 98 -13.48 13.30 -28.98
CA ASN A 98 -13.75 13.96 -30.27
C ASN A 98 -13.12 15.36 -30.44
N ILE A 99 -12.19 15.76 -29.56
CA ILE A 99 -11.42 16.98 -29.70
C ILE A 99 -10.00 16.60 -30.16
N ARG A 100 -9.52 17.26 -31.21
CA ARG A 100 -8.14 17.10 -31.68
C ARG A 100 -7.23 18.10 -30.97
N TYR A 101 -6.10 17.60 -30.51
CA TYR A 101 -5.06 18.34 -29.80
C TYR A 101 -3.75 18.27 -30.56
N ARG A 102 -2.94 19.31 -30.42
CA ARG A 102 -1.60 19.42 -30.98
C ARG A 102 -0.63 19.89 -29.89
N VAL A 103 0.40 19.11 -29.66
CA VAL A 103 1.49 19.41 -28.74
C VAL A 103 2.78 19.52 -29.53
N LYS A 104 3.43 20.67 -29.46
CA LYS A 104 4.75 20.88 -30.06
C LYS A 104 5.76 21.10 -28.94
N LYS A 105 6.85 20.36 -28.95
CA LYS A 105 8.00 20.62 -28.08
C LYS A 105 9.23 20.89 -28.92
N GLU A 106 9.96 21.94 -28.58
CA GLU A 106 11.15 22.41 -29.29
C GLU A 106 12.24 22.78 -28.28
N ILE A 107 13.47 22.32 -28.52
CA ILE A 107 14.63 22.74 -27.74
C ILE A 107 15.62 23.42 -28.67
N THR A 108 16.01 24.63 -28.30
CA THR A 108 17.03 25.41 -28.99
C THR A 108 18.35 25.34 -28.23
N TYR A 109 19.39 24.89 -28.92
CA TYR A 109 20.75 24.79 -28.41
C TYR A 109 21.59 25.93 -28.99
N ARG A 110 22.14 26.77 -28.12
CA ARG A 110 22.97 27.92 -28.50
C ARG A 110 24.38 27.76 -27.94
N LYS A 111 25.39 27.84 -28.81
CA LYS A 111 26.79 27.84 -28.38
C LYS A 111 27.14 29.18 -27.73
N THR A 112 27.59 29.14 -26.48
CA THR A 112 28.16 30.30 -25.76
C THR A 112 29.67 30.10 -25.54
N GLU A 113 30.37 31.12 -25.02
CA GLU A 113 31.83 31.09 -24.82
C GLU A 113 32.33 29.94 -23.91
N LYS A 114 31.50 29.49 -22.97
CA LYS A 114 31.89 28.48 -21.96
C LYS A 114 31.10 27.17 -22.05
N GLN A 115 29.84 27.20 -22.50
CA GLN A 115 28.93 26.04 -22.51
C GLN A 115 27.89 26.15 -23.65
N ILE A 116 27.16 25.07 -23.92
CA ILE A 116 25.97 25.09 -24.79
C ILE A 116 24.76 25.36 -23.90
N ARG A 117 24.08 26.49 -24.14
CA ARG A 117 22.83 26.83 -23.44
C ARG A 117 21.67 26.14 -24.13
N GLN A 118 20.74 25.61 -23.35
CA GLN A 118 19.52 24.98 -23.81
C GLN A 118 18.33 25.85 -23.41
N GLU A 119 17.45 26.11 -24.36
CA GLU A 119 16.19 26.84 -24.14
C GLU A 119 15.06 25.93 -24.63
N GLU A 120 14.23 25.48 -23.69
CA GLU A 120 13.09 24.60 -23.98
C GLU A 120 11.83 25.42 -24.21
N TYR A 121 11.00 24.92 -25.12
CA TYR A 121 9.78 25.58 -25.54
C TYR A 121 8.70 24.56 -25.84
N GLN A 122 7.52 24.72 -25.24
CA GLN A 122 6.37 23.85 -25.46
C GLN A 122 5.12 24.67 -25.82
N GLU A 123 4.37 24.19 -26.81
CA GLU A 123 3.09 24.76 -27.21
C GLU A 123 2.01 23.68 -27.18
N PHE A 124 0.87 24.02 -26.57
CA PHE A 124 -0.33 23.20 -26.57
C PHE A 124 -1.47 23.93 -27.27
N SER A 125 -2.12 23.27 -28.23
CA SER A 125 -3.25 23.81 -28.99
C SER A 125 -4.33 22.74 -29.18
N PHE A 126 -5.56 23.18 -29.47
CA PHE A 126 -6.67 22.28 -29.79
C PHE A 126 -7.48 22.83 -30.97
N TYR A 127 -8.12 21.93 -31.72
CA TYR A 127 -8.98 22.31 -32.84
C TYR A 127 -10.38 22.63 -32.32
N ASN A 128 -10.90 23.79 -32.69
CA ASN A 128 -12.26 24.23 -32.34
C ASN A 128 -13.30 23.54 -33.23
N ASP A 129 -14.59 23.66 -32.89
CA ASP A 129 -15.72 23.11 -33.67
C ASP A 129 -15.71 23.52 -35.15
N ASN A 130 -15.12 24.68 -35.47
CA ASN A 130 -14.99 25.20 -36.83
C ASN A 130 -13.78 24.63 -37.61
N GLY A 131 -12.98 23.75 -36.99
CA GLY A 131 -11.76 23.18 -37.56
C GLY A 131 -10.52 24.09 -37.49
N GLU A 132 -10.64 25.28 -36.90
CA GLU A 132 -9.51 26.19 -36.69
C GLU A 132 -8.72 25.84 -35.42
N LEU A 133 -7.39 25.97 -35.48
CA LEU A 133 -6.51 25.74 -34.34
C LEU A 133 -6.60 26.90 -33.34
N SER A 134 -6.72 26.59 -32.05
CA SER A 134 -6.70 27.56 -30.96
C SER A 134 -5.38 28.34 -30.93
N LEU A 135 -5.38 29.49 -30.25
CA LEU A 135 -4.13 30.15 -29.88
C LEU A 135 -3.26 29.19 -29.03
N PRO A 136 -1.94 29.15 -29.25
CA PRO A 136 -1.05 28.26 -28.52
C PRO A 136 -0.93 28.70 -27.07
N ILE A 137 -1.16 27.76 -26.16
CA ILE A 137 -0.87 27.89 -24.74
C ILE A 137 0.62 27.60 -24.55
N ARG A 138 1.32 28.47 -23.84
CA ARG A 138 2.78 28.45 -23.66
C ARG A 138 3.22 28.43 -22.19
N ASP A 139 2.28 28.41 -21.25
CA ASP A 139 2.58 28.27 -19.82
C ASP A 139 2.71 26.78 -19.50
N ASP A 140 3.94 26.34 -19.20
CA ASP A 140 4.27 24.94 -18.90
C ASP A 140 3.35 24.35 -17.82
N ARG A 141 3.00 25.11 -16.78
CA ARG A 141 2.11 24.64 -15.70
C ARG A 141 0.69 24.40 -16.19
N GLU A 142 0.21 25.22 -17.12
CA GLU A 142 -1.12 25.04 -17.71
C GLU A 142 -1.12 23.88 -18.70
N ILE A 143 -0.05 23.74 -19.49
CA ILE A 143 0.15 22.62 -20.42
C ILE A 143 0.14 21.30 -19.63
N ASP A 144 0.97 21.17 -18.60
CA ASP A 144 1.05 19.98 -17.75
C ASP A 144 -0.31 19.62 -17.14
N ARG A 145 -1.04 20.61 -16.60
CA ARG A 145 -2.39 20.38 -16.05
C ARG A 145 -3.37 19.87 -17.10
N ARG A 146 -3.34 20.41 -18.32
CA ARG A 146 -4.24 19.98 -19.41
C ARG A 146 -3.86 18.61 -19.95
N ILE A 147 -2.57 18.33 -20.15
CA ILE A 147 -2.10 17.02 -20.60
C ILE A 147 -2.39 15.95 -19.54
N ASN A 148 -2.09 16.20 -18.26
CA ASN A 148 -2.41 15.27 -17.16
C ASN A 148 -3.91 14.98 -17.03
N ARG A 149 -4.77 15.94 -17.38
CA ARG A 149 -6.22 15.69 -17.41
C ARG A 149 -6.63 14.74 -18.54
N ILE A 150 -5.91 14.75 -19.67
CA ILE A 150 -6.18 13.90 -20.83
C ILE A 150 -5.56 12.51 -20.65
N ILE A 151 -4.26 12.46 -20.34
CA ILE A 151 -3.47 11.24 -20.19
C ILE A 151 -2.49 11.39 -19.03
N PRO A 152 -2.85 11.07 -17.78
CA PRO A 152 -1.94 11.18 -16.62
C PRO A 152 -0.56 10.58 -16.87
N LYS A 153 0.49 11.24 -16.37
CA LYS A 153 1.90 10.84 -16.58
C LYS A 153 2.17 9.37 -16.27
N ALA A 154 1.55 8.84 -15.23
CA ALA A 154 1.76 7.45 -14.83
C ALA A 154 0.95 6.42 -15.62
N ILE A 155 -0.14 6.81 -16.27
CA ILE A 155 -0.77 5.95 -17.29
C ILE A 155 0.20 5.77 -18.45
N LEU A 156 0.98 6.81 -18.79
CA LEU A 156 2.03 6.70 -19.78
C LEU A 156 3.10 5.65 -19.39
N ASP A 157 3.44 5.53 -18.10
CA ASP A 157 4.31 4.45 -17.58
C ASP A 157 3.69 3.06 -17.73
N GLY A 158 2.36 2.95 -17.66
CA GLY A 158 1.62 1.69 -17.77
C GLY A 158 1.20 1.29 -19.19
N ILE A 159 1.29 2.17 -20.20
CA ILE A 159 0.92 1.88 -21.60
C ILE A 159 2.09 1.90 -22.58
N ILE A 160 3.25 2.41 -22.17
CA ILE A 160 4.47 2.48 -22.97
C ILE A 160 5.51 1.52 -22.40
N PHE A 161 5.77 0.43 -23.12
CA PHE A 161 6.72 -0.60 -22.69
C PHE A 161 7.94 -0.66 -23.60
N ASP A 162 9.13 -0.57 -23.00
CA ASP A 162 10.38 -0.99 -23.63
C ASP A 162 10.84 -2.34 -23.07
N GLY A 163 11.62 -3.10 -23.85
CA GLY A 163 12.04 -4.45 -23.47
C GLY A 163 12.84 -4.54 -22.15
N GLU A 164 13.48 -3.45 -21.70
CA GLU A 164 14.24 -3.40 -20.44
C GLU A 164 13.37 -3.09 -19.22
N ARG A 165 12.37 -2.20 -19.37
CA ARG A 165 11.35 -1.89 -18.36
C ARG A 165 10.42 -3.08 -18.14
N MET A 166 10.11 -3.83 -19.20
CA MET A 166 9.31 -5.05 -19.11
C MET A 166 9.92 -6.11 -18.19
N GLN A 167 11.26 -6.24 -18.17
CA GLN A 167 11.95 -7.17 -17.28
C GLN A 167 11.96 -6.69 -15.83
N LYS A 168 12.07 -5.37 -15.61
CA LYS A 168 12.10 -4.79 -14.27
C LYS A 168 10.75 -4.91 -13.57
N LEU A 169 9.62 -4.64 -14.24
CA LEU A 169 8.30 -4.68 -13.59
C LEU A 169 7.94 -6.04 -12.96
N SER A 170 8.48 -7.14 -13.46
CA SER A 170 8.25 -8.49 -12.92
C SER A 170 9.29 -8.93 -11.88
N SER A 171 10.31 -8.12 -11.55
CA SER A 171 11.27 -8.45 -10.49
C SER A 171 10.73 -8.09 -9.10
N ALA A 172 11.21 -8.83 -8.09
CA ALA A 172 10.77 -8.69 -6.69
C ALA A 172 11.34 -7.44 -5.97
N ASP A 173 12.03 -6.55 -6.69
CA ASP A 173 12.72 -5.39 -6.11
C ASP A 173 11.78 -4.21 -5.82
N GLU A 174 12.18 -3.38 -4.86
CA GLU A 174 11.40 -2.21 -4.40
C GLU A 174 11.04 -1.21 -5.51
N LYS A 175 11.88 -1.08 -6.55
CA LYS A 175 11.58 -0.18 -7.68
C LYS A 175 10.36 -0.66 -8.47
N SER A 176 10.17 -1.97 -8.55
CA SER A 176 9.11 -2.61 -9.31
C SER A 176 7.80 -2.56 -8.56
N LYS A 177 7.84 -2.78 -7.24
CA LYS A 177 6.70 -2.51 -6.34
C LYS A 177 6.22 -1.07 -6.45
N LYS A 178 7.14 -0.08 -6.39
CA LYS A 178 6.80 1.35 -6.54
C LYS A 178 6.24 1.68 -7.93
N ALA A 179 6.75 1.05 -8.98
CA ALA A 179 6.24 1.25 -10.34
C ALA A 179 4.81 0.70 -10.50
N ILE A 180 4.56 -0.53 -10.05
CA ILE A 180 3.22 -1.14 -10.04
C ILE A 180 2.26 -0.33 -9.16
N GLN A 181 2.70 0.08 -7.96
CA GLN A 181 1.93 0.94 -7.07
C GLN A 181 1.54 2.28 -7.72
N GLY A 182 2.48 2.93 -8.42
CA GLY A 182 2.22 4.17 -9.16
C GLY A 182 1.13 3.94 -10.20
N VAL A 183 1.34 2.99 -11.11
CA VAL A 183 0.37 2.64 -12.17
C VAL A 183 -1.03 2.38 -11.58
N ILE A 184 -1.12 1.59 -10.50
CA ILE A 184 -2.42 1.27 -9.86
C ILE A 184 -3.04 2.51 -9.19
N ASN A 185 -2.30 3.30 -8.43
CA ASN A 185 -2.85 4.51 -7.80
C ASN A 185 -3.42 5.49 -8.84
N ASP A 186 -2.76 5.59 -9.99
CA ASP A 186 -3.10 6.58 -11.00
C ASP A 186 -4.30 6.15 -11.85
N ILE A 187 -4.46 4.86 -12.12
CA ILE A 187 -5.64 4.33 -12.82
C ILE A 187 -6.87 4.30 -11.90
N THR A 188 -6.67 4.24 -10.59
CA THR A 188 -7.75 4.19 -9.58
C THR A 188 -8.26 5.56 -9.15
N ASN A 189 -7.83 6.62 -9.85
CA ASN A 189 -8.18 8.01 -9.58
C ASN A 189 -7.86 8.44 -8.14
N VAL A 190 -6.93 7.76 -7.46
CA VAL A 190 -6.50 8.13 -6.11
C VAL A 190 -5.86 9.52 -6.12
N GLU A 191 -5.13 9.87 -7.17
CA GLU A 191 -4.54 11.20 -7.36
C GLU A 191 -5.62 12.30 -7.41
N LEU A 192 -6.78 12.06 -8.04
CA LEU A 192 -7.88 13.01 -8.06
C LEU A 192 -8.46 13.23 -6.66
N LEU A 193 -8.61 12.16 -5.87
CA LEU A 193 -9.05 12.25 -4.49
C LEU A 193 -8.03 12.99 -3.61
N GLU A 194 -6.73 12.76 -3.81
CA GLU A 194 -5.66 13.50 -3.12
C GLU A 194 -5.67 15.00 -3.46
N ASN A 195 -5.93 15.33 -4.73
CA ASN A 195 -6.13 16.71 -5.17
C ASN A 195 -7.37 17.34 -4.51
N CYS A 196 -8.49 16.62 -4.46
CA CYS A 196 -9.69 17.08 -3.74
C CYS A 196 -9.39 17.31 -2.26
N ILE A 197 -8.71 16.38 -1.60
CA ILE A 197 -8.30 16.51 -0.19
C ILE A 197 -7.45 17.78 0.00
N THR A 198 -6.50 18.05 -0.90
CA THR A 198 -5.66 19.25 -0.84
C THR A 198 -6.49 20.53 -0.95
N VAL A 199 -7.39 20.62 -1.92
CA VAL A 199 -8.28 21.78 -2.09
C VAL A 199 -9.18 21.98 -0.87
N PHE A 200 -9.75 20.91 -0.31
CA PHE A 200 -10.58 21.01 0.88
C PHE A 200 -9.77 21.41 2.13
N ARG A 201 -8.49 21.00 2.24
CA ARG A 201 -7.59 21.49 3.28
C ARG A 201 -7.30 22.99 3.13
N ASP A 202 -7.16 23.50 1.90
CA ASP A 202 -6.98 24.93 1.67
C ASP A 202 -8.25 25.72 2.04
N ILE A 203 -9.44 25.23 1.68
CA ILE A 203 -10.71 25.81 2.12
C ILE A 203 -10.81 25.82 3.65
N ARG A 204 -10.40 24.73 4.32
CA ARG A 204 -10.36 24.65 5.79
C ARG A 204 -9.47 25.77 6.38
N ARG A 205 -8.28 26.00 5.81
CA ARG A 205 -7.36 27.06 6.24
C ARG A 205 -7.96 28.46 6.02
N GLU A 206 -8.64 28.70 4.90
CA GLU A 206 -9.31 29.98 4.62
C GLU A 206 -10.48 30.25 5.58
N LEU A 207 -11.28 29.23 5.90
CA LEU A 207 -12.36 29.32 6.88
C LEU A 207 -11.80 29.61 8.28
N ASN A 208 -10.77 28.90 8.72
CA ASN A 208 -10.09 29.16 10.00
C ASN A 208 -9.55 30.60 10.08
N SER A 209 -8.92 31.10 9.01
CA SER A 209 -8.46 32.49 8.93
C SER A 209 -9.61 33.50 9.04
N SER A 210 -10.74 33.22 8.41
CA SER A 210 -11.93 34.08 8.45
C SER A 210 -12.56 34.13 9.85
N ILE A 211 -12.62 32.98 10.54
CA ILE A 211 -13.10 32.91 11.93
C ILE A 211 -12.15 33.67 12.86
N SER A 212 -10.82 33.52 12.69
CA SER A 212 -9.82 34.29 13.45
C SER A 212 -9.98 35.81 13.27
N LYS A 213 -10.17 36.28 12.03
CA LYS A 213 -10.42 37.72 11.76
C LYS A 213 -11.67 38.25 12.47
N LEU A 214 -12.74 37.46 12.51
CA LEU A 214 -13.98 37.82 13.21
C LEU A 214 -13.80 37.84 14.75
N ALA A 215 -13.02 36.90 15.30
CA ALA A 215 -12.66 36.89 16.72
C ALA A 215 -11.90 38.16 17.13
N ASN A 216 -11.02 38.66 16.25
CA ASN A 216 -10.22 39.87 16.48
C ASN A 216 -11.09 41.12 16.47
N GLN A 217 -12.05 41.19 15.55
CA GLN A 217 -13.01 42.30 15.46
C GLN A 217 -13.96 42.34 16.66
N THR A 218 -14.32 41.19 17.23
CA THR A 218 -15.21 41.05 18.39
C THR A 218 -14.49 41.08 19.74
N LYS A 219 -13.14 41.24 19.77
CA LYS A 219 -12.28 41.24 20.97
C LYS A 219 -12.41 39.97 21.83
N GLN A 220 -12.69 38.82 21.22
CA GLN A 220 -12.74 37.53 21.91
C GLN A 220 -11.35 36.86 21.90
N LYS A 221 -10.44 37.32 22.78
CA LYS A 221 -9.07 36.78 22.87
C LYS A 221 -9.02 35.26 23.03
N ASN A 222 -9.91 34.69 23.84
CA ASN A 222 -9.97 33.24 24.05
C ASN A 222 -10.26 32.46 22.75
N LEU A 223 -11.07 33.02 21.83
CA LEU A 223 -11.41 32.34 20.58
C LEU A 223 -10.26 32.45 19.56
N GLU A 224 -9.56 33.58 19.54
CA GLU A 224 -8.36 33.78 18.71
C GLU A 224 -7.23 32.82 19.14
N ASP A 225 -6.99 32.69 20.45
CA ASP A 225 -5.96 31.80 21.01
C ASP A 225 -6.28 30.32 20.70
N ILE A 226 -7.54 29.90 20.87
CA ILE A 226 -7.99 28.53 20.53
C ILE A 226 -7.81 28.23 19.04
N ILE A 227 -8.16 29.18 18.14
CA ILE A 227 -8.00 28.98 16.70
C ILE A 227 -6.52 28.95 16.30
N GLY A 228 -5.70 29.80 16.93
CA GLY A 228 -4.25 29.78 16.77
C GLY A 228 -3.67 28.41 17.15
N GLN A 229 -4.09 27.85 18.29
CA GLN A 229 -3.69 26.52 18.74
C GLN A 229 -4.16 25.42 17.78
N ILE A 230 -5.44 25.40 17.39
CA ILE A 230 -5.95 24.43 16.40
C ILE A 230 -5.15 24.48 15.10
N SER A 231 -4.81 25.67 14.61
CA SER A 231 -4.02 25.81 13.38
C SER A 231 -2.57 25.33 13.54
N ALA A 232 -1.97 25.52 14.72
CA ALA A 232 -0.64 25.02 15.04
C ALA A 232 -0.64 23.49 15.15
N ASP A 233 -1.64 22.91 15.83
CA ASP A 233 -1.82 21.47 15.97
C ASP A 233 -2.09 20.82 14.62
N ASP A 234 -2.93 21.42 13.76
CA ASP A 234 -3.14 20.95 12.38
C ASP A 234 -1.84 20.93 11.57
N THR A 235 -0.98 21.96 11.70
CA THR A 235 0.32 21.96 11.02
C THR A 235 1.26 20.90 11.58
N LEU A 236 1.24 20.69 12.90
CA LEU A 236 2.06 19.68 13.58
C LEU A 236 1.64 18.27 13.18
N ILE A 237 0.34 17.99 13.14
CA ILE A 237 -0.26 16.75 12.64
C ILE A 237 0.13 16.50 11.17
N GLU A 238 0.04 17.52 10.31
CA GLU A 238 0.45 17.40 8.90
C GLU A 238 1.96 17.10 8.77
N THR A 239 2.81 17.73 9.57
CA THR A 239 4.26 17.45 9.57
C THR A 239 4.60 16.08 10.13
N ASP A 240 3.95 15.67 11.22
CA ASP A 240 4.20 14.37 11.86
C ASP A 240 3.73 13.24 10.95
N ALA A 241 2.58 13.38 10.31
CA ALA A 241 2.11 12.41 9.32
C ALA A 241 3.09 12.25 8.14
N ALA A 242 3.67 13.36 7.66
CA ALA A 242 4.67 13.32 6.59
C ALA A 242 5.98 12.67 7.05
N LEU A 243 6.45 12.97 8.26
CA LEU A 243 7.65 12.38 8.85
C LEU A 243 7.48 10.89 9.17
N ILE A 244 6.31 10.48 9.67
CA ILE A 244 5.95 9.07 9.88
C ILE A 244 5.99 8.34 8.54
N LYS A 245 5.41 8.94 7.48
CA LYS A 245 5.44 8.36 6.13
C LYS A 245 6.88 8.17 5.64
N ASP A 246 7.71 9.22 5.67
CA ASP A 246 9.11 9.16 5.23
C ASP A 246 9.93 8.11 6.01
N LYS A 247 9.82 8.12 7.35
CA LYS A 247 10.49 7.12 8.20
C LYS A 247 9.97 5.71 7.96
N SER A 248 8.68 5.52 7.69
CA SER A 248 8.11 4.22 7.36
C SER A 248 8.60 3.71 6.00
N GLU A 249 8.70 4.56 4.99
CA GLU A 249 9.29 4.19 3.69
C GLU A 249 10.77 3.81 3.85
N ARG A 250 11.51 4.56 4.67
CA ARG A 250 12.90 4.24 5.00
C ARG A 250 13.03 2.91 5.73
N LEU A 251 12.12 2.63 6.67
CA LEU A 251 12.07 1.37 7.41
C LEU A 251 11.87 0.18 6.47
N GLU A 252 10.99 0.29 5.48
CA GLU A 252 10.78 -0.77 4.48
C GLU A 252 12.02 -1.00 3.61
N ILE A 253 12.70 0.07 3.18
CA ILE A 253 13.98 -0.07 2.45
C ILE A 253 15.02 -0.82 3.29
N VAL A 254 15.13 -0.47 4.58
CA VAL A 254 16.06 -1.13 5.51
C VAL A 254 15.69 -2.60 5.71
N LYS A 255 14.39 -2.93 5.86
CA LYS A 255 13.92 -4.32 5.97
C LYS A 255 14.23 -5.13 4.70
N SER A 256 13.99 -4.57 3.51
CA SER A 256 14.31 -5.22 2.23
C SER A 256 15.80 -5.52 2.14
N ARG A 257 16.67 -4.55 2.48
CA ARG A 257 18.11 -4.76 2.44
C ARG A 257 18.59 -5.82 3.43
N ILE A 258 17.99 -5.89 4.63
CA ILE A 258 18.29 -6.98 5.59
C ILE A 258 17.90 -8.35 5.01
N ALA A 259 16.79 -8.45 4.29
CA ALA A 259 16.38 -9.69 3.63
C ALA A 259 17.33 -10.07 2.48
N GLU A 260 17.74 -9.11 1.66
CA GLU A 260 18.76 -9.33 0.61
C GLU A 260 20.07 -9.85 1.20
N ILE A 261 20.56 -9.23 2.27
CA ILE A 261 21.78 -9.67 2.96
C ILE A 261 21.64 -11.10 3.48
N SER A 262 20.46 -11.49 3.97
CA SER A 262 20.19 -12.87 4.40
C SER A 262 20.30 -13.85 3.23
N GLU A 263 19.76 -13.51 2.05
CA GLU A 263 19.91 -14.33 0.85
C GLU A 263 21.36 -14.38 0.33
N GLU A 264 22.06 -13.24 0.34
CA GLU A 264 23.49 -13.17 0.01
C GLU A 264 24.31 -14.08 0.97
N LEU A 265 24.03 -14.07 2.27
CA LEU A 265 24.66 -14.96 3.26
C LEU A 265 24.32 -16.44 3.05
N LYS A 266 23.12 -16.77 2.55
CA LYS A 266 22.74 -18.17 2.20
C LYS A 266 23.50 -18.69 0.99
N SER A 267 23.88 -17.82 0.05
CA SER A 267 24.64 -18.18 -1.15
C SER A 267 26.08 -18.59 -0.84
N ILE A 268 26.57 -18.20 0.34
CA ILE A 268 27.91 -18.53 0.84
C ILE A 268 27.86 -19.89 1.55
N GLU A 269 28.54 -20.91 1.00
CA GLU A 269 28.54 -22.29 1.53
C GLU A 269 28.90 -22.38 3.02
N GLY A 270 29.80 -21.52 3.50
CA GLY A 270 30.26 -21.48 4.88
C GLY A 270 29.29 -20.83 5.88
N ALA A 271 28.51 -19.85 5.45
CA ALA A 271 27.60 -19.08 6.29
C ALA A 271 26.15 -19.61 6.27
N ARG A 272 25.80 -20.42 5.25
CA ARG A 272 24.44 -20.95 5.05
C ARG A 272 23.84 -21.68 6.26
N SER A 273 24.62 -22.53 6.94
CA SER A 273 24.13 -23.31 8.09
C SER A 273 23.86 -22.42 9.31
N LEU A 274 24.69 -21.40 9.51
CA LEU A 274 24.53 -20.39 10.56
C LEU A 274 23.33 -19.49 10.27
N GLU A 275 23.14 -19.09 9.01
CA GLU A 275 22.00 -18.27 8.61
C GLU A 275 20.67 -19.00 8.81
N LEU A 276 20.61 -20.28 8.45
CA LEU A 276 19.41 -21.10 8.67
C LEU A 276 19.08 -21.26 10.17
N GLN A 277 20.10 -21.41 11.02
CA GLN A 277 19.91 -21.43 12.47
C GLN A 277 19.42 -20.07 12.99
N ARG A 278 19.94 -18.96 12.44
CA ARG A 278 19.51 -17.61 12.79
C ARG A 278 18.05 -17.36 12.43
N GLU A 279 17.59 -17.83 11.26
CA GLU A 279 16.18 -17.73 10.87
C GLU A 279 15.26 -18.53 11.79
N ASN A 280 15.65 -19.75 12.17
CA ASN A 280 14.86 -20.57 13.09
C ASN A 280 14.73 -19.91 14.47
N GLU A 281 15.83 -19.39 15.03
CA GLU A 281 15.80 -18.67 16.31
C GLU A 281 15.00 -17.35 16.20
N LYS A 282 15.04 -16.65 15.06
CA LYS A 282 14.18 -15.48 14.79
C LYS A 282 12.69 -15.85 14.80
N ARG A 283 12.31 -16.95 14.15
CA ARG A 283 10.93 -17.47 14.16
C ARG A 283 10.47 -17.86 15.57
N GLU A 284 11.34 -18.48 16.36
CA GLU A 284 11.07 -18.77 17.77
C GLU A 284 10.83 -17.50 18.58
N VAL A 285 11.63 -16.44 18.38
CA VAL A 285 11.40 -15.14 19.03
C VAL A 285 10.04 -14.56 18.64
N GLU A 286 9.68 -14.61 17.37
CA GLU A 286 8.41 -14.10 16.86
C GLU A 286 7.21 -14.84 17.44
N ASN A 287 7.24 -16.18 17.42
CA ASN A 287 6.20 -17.02 18.04
C ASN A 287 6.08 -16.77 19.55
N ASN A 288 7.20 -16.67 20.26
CA ASN A 288 7.16 -16.40 21.70
C ASN A 288 6.68 -14.96 22.01
N ASN A 289 6.95 -13.97 21.15
CA ASN A 289 6.38 -12.63 21.29
C ASN A 289 4.85 -12.63 21.10
N LYS A 290 4.33 -13.36 20.10
CA LYS A 290 2.87 -13.53 19.91
C LYS A 290 2.21 -14.15 21.15
N LEU A 291 2.79 -15.23 21.66
CA LEU A 291 2.32 -15.86 22.91
C LEU A 291 2.40 -14.91 24.10
N LEU A 292 3.47 -14.10 24.18
CA LEU A 292 3.65 -13.12 25.25
C LEU A 292 2.51 -12.09 25.25
N ASP A 293 2.13 -11.56 24.09
CA ASP A 293 1.01 -10.63 23.95
C ASP A 293 -0.33 -11.27 24.36
N GLU A 294 -0.56 -12.53 23.99
CA GLU A 294 -1.73 -13.28 24.42
C GLU A 294 -1.76 -13.45 25.95
N TYR A 295 -0.63 -13.84 26.56
CA TYR A 295 -0.54 -13.95 28.01
C TYR A 295 -0.72 -12.60 28.71
N TYR A 296 -0.24 -11.49 28.14
CA TYR A 296 -0.51 -10.14 28.65
C TYR A 296 -1.99 -9.79 28.56
N LYS A 297 -2.68 -10.12 27.46
CA LYS A 297 -4.15 -9.96 27.33
C LYS A 297 -4.88 -10.78 28.39
N ASN A 298 -4.54 -12.06 28.55
CA ASN A 298 -5.14 -12.95 29.56
C ASN A 298 -4.87 -12.48 31.00
N PHE A 299 -3.67 -11.95 31.25
CA PHE A 299 -3.31 -11.33 32.52
C PHE A 299 -4.12 -10.05 32.78
N SER A 300 -4.26 -9.17 31.77
CA SER A 300 -5.07 -7.95 31.88
C SER A 300 -6.54 -8.26 32.17
N ALA A 301 -7.10 -9.31 31.55
CA ALA A 301 -8.46 -9.76 31.82
C ALA A 301 -8.60 -10.28 33.26
N SER A 302 -7.61 -11.03 33.74
CA SER A 302 -7.55 -11.49 35.14
C SER A 302 -7.43 -10.33 36.13
N LEU A 303 -6.71 -9.26 35.75
CA LEU A 303 -6.55 -8.06 36.58
C LEU A 303 -7.84 -7.25 36.75
N LYS A 304 -8.82 -7.36 35.85
CA LYS A 304 -10.14 -6.72 36.03
C LYS A 304 -10.84 -7.19 37.32
N GLU A 305 -10.59 -8.42 37.73
CA GLU A 305 -11.13 -9.02 38.96
C GLU A 305 -10.15 -8.92 40.14
N ALA A 306 -8.98 -8.29 39.97
CA ALA A 306 -7.95 -8.23 41.01
C ALA A 306 -8.37 -7.46 42.26
N TYR A 307 -9.40 -6.60 42.19
CA TYR A 307 -9.97 -5.94 43.36
C TYR A 307 -10.44 -6.96 44.42
N LEU A 308 -10.84 -8.17 44.01
CA LEU A 308 -11.24 -9.26 44.92
C LEU A 308 -10.08 -9.70 45.83
N LEU A 309 -8.83 -9.59 45.37
CA LEU A 309 -7.64 -9.96 46.17
C LEU A 309 -7.47 -9.07 47.42
N ASN A 310 -8.07 -7.87 47.42
CA ASN A 310 -8.04 -6.94 48.55
C ASN A 310 -9.18 -7.17 49.56
N THR A 311 -10.08 -8.14 49.32
CA THR A 311 -11.26 -8.35 50.17
C THR A 311 -11.01 -9.21 51.41
N GLY A 312 -9.81 -9.76 51.59
CA GLY A 312 -9.51 -10.72 52.66
C GLY A 312 -9.76 -10.20 54.09
N ARG A 313 -9.53 -8.90 54.36
CA ARG A 313 -9.85 -8.32 55.69
C ARG A 313 -11.35 -8.30 55.95
N LEU A 314 -12.13 -7.85 54.97
CA LEU A 314 -13.58 -7.80 55.06
C LEU A 314 -14.16 -9.21 55.22
N GLN A 315 -13.62 -10.21 54.50
CA GLN A 315 -14.03 -11.61 54.63
C GLN A 315 -13.80 -12.12 56.05
N ASN A 316 -12.61 -11.90 56.62
CA ASN A 316 -12.30 -12.30 57.99
C ASN A 316 -13.20 -11.61 59.02
N ASP A 317 -13.51 -10.32 58.83
CA ASP A 317 -14.40 -9.57 59.73
C ASP A 317 -15.82 -10.16 59.72
N VAL A 318 -16.36 -10.49 58.54
CA VAL A 318 -17.69 -11.12 58.41
C VAL A 318 -17.68 -12.54 58.98
N GLU A 319 -16.62 -13.33 58.74
CA GLU A 319 -16.48 -14.68 59.29
C GLU A 319 -16.44 -14.67 60.83
N ASN A 320 -15.71 -13.71 61.43
CA ASN A 320 -15.70 -13.51 62.88
C ASN A 320 -17.08 -13.15 63.44
N ILE A 321 -17.84 -12.30 62.74
CA ILE A 321 -19.22 -11.95 63.13
C ILE A 321 -20.13 -13.18 63.08
N ILE A 322 -20.01 -14.01 62.04
CA ILE A 322 -20.79 -15.26 61.92
C ILE A 322 -20.45 -16.24 63.06
N GLN A 323 -19.16 -16.38 63.41
CA GLN A 323 -18.73 -17.28 64.50
C GLN A 323 -19.14 -16.82 65.90
N GLN A 324 -19.31 -15.51 66.12
CA GLN A 324 -19.73 -14.96 67.41
C GLN A 324 -21.23 -15.14 67.72
N ILE A 325 -22.05 -15.43 66.70
CA ILE A 325 -23.49 -15.63 66.88
C ILE A 325 -23.77 -17.15 66.82
N ASP A 326 -23.95 -17.76 68.00
CA ASP A 326 -24.26 -19.19 68.16
C ASP A 326 -25.70 -19.52 67.70
N VAL A 327 -25.92 -19.54 66.38
CA VAL A 327 -27.18 -19.93 65.76
C VAL A 327 -26.98 -21.26 65.02
N PRO A 328 -27.75 -22.32 65.35
CA PRO A 328 -27.66 -23.58 64.63
C PRO A 328 -27.93 -23.38 63.11
N ALA A 329 -26.95 -23.74 62.28
CA ALA A 329 -27.05 -23.61 60.83
C ALA A 329 -28.26 -24.40 60.29
N GLY A 330 -29.13 -23.74 59.52
CA GLY A 330 -30.30 -24.35 58.88
C GLY A 330 -31.59 -24.34 59.72
N LEU A 331 -31.58 -23.77 60.93
CA LEU A 331 -32.79 -23.63 61.75
C LEU A 331 -33.62 -22.43 61.29
N THR A 332 -34.83 -22.67 60.79
CA THR A 332 -35.77 -21.59 60.38
C THR A 332 -36.71 -21.21 61.53
N VAL A 333 -37.24 -19.98 61.49
CA VAL A 333 -38.29 -19.54 62.43
C VAL A 333 -39.51 -20.48 62.38
N GLU A 334 -39.82 -21.02 61.21
CA GLU A 334 -40.90 -22.00 61.00
C GLU A 334 -40.62 -23.35 61.68
N ALA A 335 -39.37 -23.83 61.63
CA ALA A 335 -38.98 -25.05 62.34
C ALA A 335 -39.14 -24.90 63.85
N VAL A 336 -38.76 -23.75 64.42
CA VAL A 336 -38.93 -23.47 65.85
C VAL A 336 -40.41 -23.32 66.24
N ARG A 337 -41.22 -22.66 65.41
CA ARG A 337 -42.69 -22.58 65.60
C ARG A 337 -43.37 -23.96 65.51
N SER A 338 -42.90 -24.84 64.63
CA SER A 338 -43.40 -26.22 64.50
C SER A 338 -43.11 -27.05 65.75
N VAL A 339 -41.97 -26.81 66.41
CA VAL A 339 -41.63 -27.46 67.70
C VAL A 339 -42.50 -26.91 68.84
N LEU A 340 -42.74 -25.60 68.88
CA LEU A 340 -43.63 -24.97 69.88
C LEU A 340 -45.09 -25.42 69.76
N GLY A 341 -45.55 -25.79 68.56
CA GLY A 341 -46.91 -26.28 68.31
C GLY A 341 -47.17 -27.72 68.76
N ARG A 342 -46.17 -28.44 69.27
CA ARG A 342 -46.27 -29.85 69.69
C ARG A 342 -46.29 -29.97 71.22
N PRO A 343 -46.97 -30.98 71.79
CA PRO A 343 -47.00 -31.20 73.24
C PRO A 343 -45.66 -31.66 73.83
N SER A 344 -44.76 -32.20 73.01
CA SER A 344 -43.45 -32.72 73.40
C SER A 344 -42.36 -32.30 72.42
N CYS A 345 -41.16 -32.03 72.94
CA CYS A 345 -39.97 -31.67 72.15
C CYS A 345 -39.46 -32.86 71.31
N ILE A 346 -38.60 -32.57 70.32
CA ILE A 346 -37.97 -33.57 69.42
C ILE A 346 -37.19 -34.65 70.20
N CYS A 347 -36.67 -34.31 71.39
CA CYS A 347 -36.00 -35.26 72.28
C CYS A 347 -36.94 -36.11 73.16
N GLY A 348 -38.26 -35.96 73.03
CA GLY A 348 -39.28 -36.71 73.78
C GLY A 348 -39.63 -36.14 75.16
N ARG A 349 -39.06 -35.00 75.56
CA ARG A 349 -39.35 -34.32 76.83
C ARG A 349 -40.51 -33.31 76.65
N GLU A 350 -41.39 -33.19 77.64
CA GLU A 350 -42.50 -32.21 77.61
C GLU A 350 -41.97 -30.76 77.56
N ILE A 351 -42.65 -29.90 76.81
CA ILE A 351 -42.27 -28.50 76.65
C ILE A 351 -42.86 -27.69 77.80
N GLY A 352 -42.04 -27.43 78.82
CA GLY A 352 -42.38 -26.59 79.96
C GLY A 352 -42.18 -25.09 79.70
N PRO A 353 -42.55 -24.23 80.65
CA PRO A 353 -42.50 -22.77 80.51
C PRO A 353 -41.08 -22.20 80.29
N GLU A 354 -40.04 -22.84 80.86
CA GLU A 354 -38.65 -22.45 80.59
C GLU A 354 -38.23 -22.77 79.15
N GLN A 355 -38.63 -23.92 78.63
CA GLN A 355 -38.31 -24.33 77.26
C GLN A 355 -39.03 -23.44 76.24
N VAL A 356 -40.28 -23.05 76.50
CA VAL A 356 -41.02 -22.08 75.68
C VAL A 356 -40.31 -20.72 75.66
N LYS A 357 -39.79 -20.26 76.80
CA LYS A 357 -39.09 -18.99 76.89
C LYS A 357 -37.77 -19.00 76.10
N ALA A 358 -36.98 -20.05 76.22
CA ALA A 358 -35.75 -20.24 75.46
C ALA A 358 -36.01 -20.33 73.95
N LEU A 359 -37.06 -21.04 73.52
CA LEU A 359 -37.44 -21.14 72.09
C LEU A 359 -37.97 -19.81 71.53
N ASN A 360 -38.67 -19.00 72.33
CA ASN A 360 -39.11 -17.67 71.91
C ASN A 360 -37.95 -16.66 71.85
N GLU A 361 -37.00 -16.72 72.78
CA GLU A 361 -35.76 -15.93 72.71
C GLU A 361 -34.94 -16.32 71.47
N LEU A 362 -34.91 -17.61 71.11
CA LEU A 362 -34.32 -18.12 69.88
C LEU A 362 -35.04 -17.60 68.63
N ILE A 363 -36.37 -17.47 68.64
CA ILE A 363 -37.14 -16.88 67.52
C ILE A 363 -36.78 -15.40 67.32
N ILE A 364 -36.49 -14.66 68.39
CA ILE A 364 -36.10 -13.24 68.33
C ILE A 364 -34.67 -13.08 67.82
N SER A 365 -33.77 -14.01 68.17
CA SER A 365 -32.39 -14.02 67.69
C SER A 365 -32.23 -14.59 66.28
N LEU A 366 -33.24 -15.32 65.77
CA LEU A 366 -33.33 -15.79 64.40
C LEU A 366 -33.78 -14.64 63.48
N PRO A 367 -32.94 -14.19 62.51
CA PRO A 367 -33.33 -13.14 61.58
C PRO A 367 -34.48 -13.60 60.66
N PRO A 368 -35.34 -12.68 60.17
CA PRO A 368 -36.58 -13.00 59.47
C PRO A 368 -36.41 -13.79 58.15
N ASP A 369 -35.22 -13.79 57.53
CA ASP A 369 -34.90 -14.59 56.33
C ASP A 369 -33.43 -15.03 56.35
N ASN A 370 -33.07 -16.08 57.08
CA ASN A 370 -31.81 -16.86 56.97
C ASN A 370 -30.52 -16.14 56.45
N ILE A 371 -30.27 -14.91 56.93
CA ILE A 371 -29.23 -14.00 56.41
C ILE A 371 -27.85 -14.62 56.64
N ASN A 372 -27.65 -15.32 57.76
CA ASN A 372 -26.37 -15.94 58.09
C ASN A 372 -25.99 -17.07 57.12
N SER A 373 -26.95 -17.89 56.67
CA SER A 373 -26.65 -18.91 55.65
C SER A 373 -26.35 -18.30 54.29
N THR A 374 -27.05 -17.21 53.93
CA THR A 374 -26.84 -16.48 52.69
C THR A 374 -25.48 -15.79 52.71
N LEU A 375 -25.10 -15.18 53.83
CA LEU A 375 -23.80 -14.57 54.04
C LEU A 375 -22.67 -15.61 54.07
N ALA A 376 -22.87 -16.77 54.71
CA ALA A 376 -21.89 -17.86 54.71
C ALA A 376 -21.67 -18.43 53.30
N GLU A 377 -22.74 -18.60 52.52
CA GLU A 377 -22.66 -19.05 51.13
C GLU A 377 -22.03 -17.96 50.24
N MET A 378 -22.37 -16.69 50.41
CA MET A 378 -21.72 -15.58 49.72
C MET A 378 -20.23 -15.49 50.07
N LEU A 379 -19.85 -15.69 51.33
CA LEU A 379 -18.45 -15.73 51.76
C LEU A 379 -17.70 -16.88 51.09
N ARG A 380 -18.30 -18.07 51.06
CA ARG A 380 -17.72 -19.24 50.39
C ARG A 380 -17.53 -18.99 48.90
N GLN A 381 -18.56 -18.54 48.21
CA GLN A 381 -18.49 -18.20 46.78
C GLN A 381 -17.46 -17.11 46.49
N THR A 382 -17.35 -16.11 47.36
CA THR A 382 -16.35 -15.04 47.21
C THR A 382 -14.95 -15.56 47.48
N SER A 383 -14.76 -16.44 48.48
CA SER A 383 -13.48 -17.08 48.79
C SER A 383 -13.00 -17.98 47.65
N ASP A 384 -13.90 -18.79 47.07
CA ASP A 384 -13.62 -19.62 45.91
C ASP A 384 -13.21 -18.76 44.69
N LYS A 385 -13.92 -17.65 44.44
CA LYS A 385 -13.54 -16.68 43.40
C LYS A 385 -12.19 -16.01 43.66
N VAL A 386 -11.88 -15.64 44.89
CA VAL A 386 -10.57 -15.07 45.27
C VAL A 386 -9.45 -16.07 45.02
N GLN A 387 -9.66 -17.33 45.38
CA GLN A 387 -8.71 -18.42 45.13
C GLN A 387 -8.48 -18.63 43.63
N ASP A 388 -9.56 -18.63 42.85
CA ASP A 388 -9.54 -18.78 41.40
C ASP A 388 -8.78 -17.62 40.72
N VAL A 389 -9.13 -16.36 41.00
CA VAL A 389 -8.42 -15.17 40.48
C VAL A 389 -6.93 -15.21 40.87
N LYS A 390 -6.62 -15.58 42.11
CA LYS A 390 -5.23 -15.71 42.58
C LYS A 390 -4.46 -16.79 41.81
N SER A 391 -5.09 -17.92 41.49
CA SER A 391 -4.48 -18.98 40.70
C SER A 391 -4.25 -18.55 39.25
N ARG A 392 -5.27 -17.97 38.59
CA ARG A 392 -5.18 -17.44 37.23
C ARG A 392 -4.09 -16.38 37.08
N CYS A 393 -4.03 -15.40 37.98
CA CYS A 393 -2.98 -14.37 37.96
C CYS A 393 -1.57 -14.96 38.12
N LYS A 394 -1.40 -15.96 39.00
CA LYS A 394 -0.10 -16.63 39.21
C LYS A 394 0.32 -17.46 37.99
N GLU A 395 -0.61 -18.18 37.38
CA GLU A 395 -0.34 -18.99 36.19
C GLU A 395 0.01 -18.10 35.00
N ASN A 396 -0.80 -17.07 34.71
CA ASN A 396 -0.52 -16.11 33.65
C ASN A 396 0.83 -15.42 33.85
N TYR A 397 1.17 -14.98 35.07
CA TYR A 397 2.49 -14.40 35.35
C TYR A 397 3.64 -15.40 35.15
N LYS A 398 3.43 -16.68 35.49
CA LYS A 398 4.42 -17.74 35.24
C LYS A 398 4.62 -17.99 33.73
N TYR A 399 3.56 -17.93 32.94
CA TYR A 399 3.65 -18.05 31.49
C TYR A 399 4.40 -16.86 30.87
N ILE A 400 4.07 -15.63 31.28
CA ILE A 400 4.79 -14.40 30.88
C ILE A 400 6.29 -14.53 31.16
N THR A 401 6.67 -14.84 32.40
CA THR A 401 8.09 -14.95 32.79
C THR A 401 8.85 -16.06 32.06
N ASN A 402 8.19 -17.17 31.74
CA ASN A 402 8.79 -18.25 30.95
C ASN A 402 8.98 -17.84 29.47
N CYS A 403 7.99 -17.17 28.87
CA CYS A 403 8.11 -16.64 27.52
C CYS A 403 9.21 -15.58 27.42
N GLU A 404 9.29 -14.65 28.37
CA GLU A 404 10.37 -13.67 28.45
C GLU A 404 11.75 -14.32 28.55
N ALA A 405 11.88 -15.39 29.35
CA ALA A 405 13.12 -16.16 29.45
C ALA A 405 13.49 -16.85 28.12
N ARG A 406 12.53 -17.46 27.42
CA ARG A 406 12.76 -18.09 26.10
C ARG A 406 13.15 -17.08 25.03
N ILE A 407 12.50 -15.92 25.02
CA ILE A 407 12.84 -14.82 24.10
C ILE A 407 14.27 -14.37 24.35
N LYS A 408 14.67 -14.24 25.62
CA LYS A 408 16.03 -13.87 25.99
C LYS A 408 17.06 -14.91 25.52
N ASP A 409 16.83 -16.19 25.81
CA ASP A 409 17.73 -17.29 25.39
C ASP A 409 17.90 -17.33 23.87
N SER A 410 16.80 -17.16 23.13
CA SER A 410 16.82 -17.16 21.65
C SER A 410 17.58 -15.94 21.11
N LYS A 411 17.42 -14.77 21.73
CA LYS A 411 18.20 -13.56 21.39
C LYS A 411 19.70 -13.74 21.68
N ASP A 412 20.05 -14.37 22.79
CA ASP A 412 21.46 -14.67 23.13
C ASP A 412 22.08 -15.64 22.12
N ARG A 413 21.31 -16.62 21.62
CA ARG A 413 21.74 -17.51 20.52
C ARG A 413 21.92 -16.78 19.21
N ILE A 414 21.01 -15.89 18.84
CA ILE A 414 21.15 -15.04 17.64
C ILE A 414 22.44 -14.23 17.71
N ALA A 415 22.74 -13.60 18.86
CA ALA A 415 23.97 -12.85 19.06
C ALA A 415 25.23 -13.72 18.96
N SER A 416 25.18 -14.95 19.48
CA SER A 416 26.25 -15.93 19.33
C SER A 416 26.47 -16.32 17.85
N ILE A 417 25.39 -16.52 17.09
CA ILE A 417 25.46 -16.86 15.66
C ILE A 417 26.05 -15.69 14.87
N SER A 418 25.60 -14.46 15.11
CA SER A 418 26.20 -13.26 14.52
C SER A 418 27.71 -13.14 14.82
N SER A 419 28.13 -13.50 16.03
CA SER A 419 29.55 -13.52 16.40
C SER A 419 30.35 -14.62 15.67
N GLN A 420 29.71 -15.75 15.37
CA GLN A 420 30.30 -16.84 14.57
C GLN A 420 30.45 -16.44 13.10
N ILE A 421 29.50 -15.69 12.54
CA ILE A 421 29.58 -15.13 11.18
C ILE A 421 30.69 -14.08 11.10
N LEU A 422 30.83 -13.19 12.10
CA LEU A 422 31.91 -12.21 12.16
C LEU A 422 33.31 -12.82 12.31
N SER A 423 33.42 -13.97 12.97
CA SER A 423 34.69 -14.70 13.13
C SER A 423 34.99 -15.66 11.97
N PHE A 424 34.15 -15.67 10.93
CA PHE A 424 34.35 -16.45 9.72
C PHE A 424 35.49 -15.87 8.88
N ASN A 425 36.25 -16.73 8.17
CA ASN A 425 37.46 -16.31 7.43
C ASN A 425 37.17 -15.57 6.10
N GLU A 426 35.92 -15.50 5.68
CA GLU A 426 35.52 -14.83 4.45
C GLU A 426 35.13 -13.38 4.71
N LYS A 427 35.89 -12.47 4.09
CA LYS A 427 35.72 -11.03 4.26
C LYS A 427 34.35 -10.53 3.77
N GLU A 428 33.80 -11.18 2.75
CA GLU A 428 32.48 -10.88 2.20
C GLU A 428 31.35 -11.15 3.22
N ALA A 429 31.41 -12.30 3.93
CA ALA A 429 30.47 -12.60 5.01
C ALA A 429 30.60 -11.65 6.21
N GLN A 430 31.83 -11.21 6.52
CA GLN A 430 32.07 -10.21 7.58
C GLN A 430 31.50 -8.83 7.23
N ASP A 431 31.72 -8.37 6.00
CA ASP A 431 31.23 -7.08 5.53
C ASP A 431 29.69 -7.06 5.49
N LEU A 432 29.06 -8.14 5.04
CA LEU A 432 27.61 -8.34 5.07
C LEU A 432 27.04 -8.36 6.49
N GLU A 433 27.70 -9.02 7.45
CA GLU A 433 27.20 -9.06 8.84
C GLU A 433 27.38 -7.72 9.57
N ASN A 434 28.43 -6.95 9.23
CA ASN A 434 28.58 -5.57 9.71
C ASN A 434 27.47 -4.67 9.16
N GLU A 435 27.16 -4.78 7.85
CA GLU A 435 26.05 -4.07 7.21
C GLU A 435 24.71 -4.45 7.89
N ASN A 436 24.47 -5.74 8.08
CA ASN A 436 23.28 -6.26 8.76
C ASN A 436 23.15 -5.76 10.20
N THR A 437 24.24 -5.70 10.96
CA THR A 437 24.23 -5.15 12.33
C THR A 437 23.90 -3.65 12.32
N SER A 438 24.48 -2.89 11.40
CA SER A 438 24.18 -1.47 11.23
C SER A 438 22.71 -1.24 10.86
N LEU A 439 22.19 -2.00 9.89
CA LEU A 439 20.81 -1.89 9.43
C LEU A 439 19.80 -2.33 10.51
N ASN A 440 20.10 -3.35 11.32
CA ASN A 440 19.24 -3.72 12.45
C ASN A 440 19.19 -2.62 13.52
N ASN A 441 20.31 -1.91 13.76
CA ASN A 441 20.31 -0.75 14.65
C ASN A 441 19.50 0.41 14.06
N GLU A 442 19.64 0.70 12.76
CA GLU A 442 18.82 1.69 12.05
C GLU A 442 17.32 1.32 12.13
N LYS A 443 16.97 0.05 11.93
CA LYS A 443 15.61 -0.47 12.08
C LYS A 443 15.04 -0.23 13.48
N LEU A 444 15.81 -0.51 14.53
CA LEU A 444 15.38 -0.28 15.92
C LEU A 444 15.15 1.21 16.20
N GLN A 445 16.05 2.08 15.72
CA GLN A 445 15.91 3.53 15.86
C GLN A 445 14.68 4.05 15.10
N LEU A 446 14.49 3.62 13.85
CA LEU A 446 13.34 4.01 13.04
C LEU A 446 12.02 3.56 13.68
N ASN A 447 11.94 2.34 14.19
CA ASN A 447 10.76 1.85 14.90
C ASN A 447 10.45 2.70 16.15
N PHE A 448 11.47 2.99 16.96
CA PHE A 448 11.31 3.84 18.14
C PHE A 448 10.84 5.25 17.77
N ASP A 449 11.45 5.84 16.75
CA ASP A 449 11.07 7.18 16.27
C ASP A 449 9.63 7.20 15.73
N ILE A 450 9.23 6.18 14.96
CA ILE A 450 7.87 6.06 14.42
C ILE A 450 6.85 5.93 15.56
N GLU A 451 7.11 5.07 16.53
CA GLU A 451 6.19 4.85 17.65
C GLU A 451 6.06 6.08 18.54
N LYS A 452 7.17 6.77 18.78
CA LYS A 452 7.18 8.06 19.48
C LYS A 452 6.38 9.12 18.71
N LEU A 453 6.63 9.27 17.41
CA LEU A 453 5.90 10.23 16.57
C LEU A 453 4.41 9.90 16.49
N LYS A 454 4.02 8.62 16.46
CA LYS A 454 2.61 8.21 16.50
C LYS A 454 1.95 8.64 17.82
N GLN A 455 2.62 8.45 18.95
CA GLN A 455 2.10 8.92 20.24
C GLN A 455 1.98 10.45 20.30
N GLU A 456 2.97 11.18 19.79
CA GLU A 456 2.93 12.64 19.71
C GLU A 456 1.79 13.12 18.79
N HIS A 457 1.62 12.47 17.63
CA HIS A 457 0.54 12.72 16.69
C HIS A 457 -0.84 12.45 17.31
N ASP A 458 -1.04 11.32 17.99
CA ASP A 458 -2.32 10.97 18.62
C ASP A 458 -2.68 11.92 19.76
N ASN A 459 -1.69 12.35 20.55
CA ASN A 459 -1.88 13.37 21.57
C ASN A 459 -2.28 14.72 20.94
N ALA A 460 -1.61 15.15 19.87
CA ALA A 460 -1.95 16.39 19.16
C ALA A 460 -3.37 16.33 18.55
N VAL A 461 -3.77 15.17 18.02
CA VAL A 461 -5.14 14.94 17.52
C VAL A 461 -6.16 15.06 18.66
N HIS A 462 -5.90 14.46 19.81
CA HIS A 462 -6.79 14.56 20.98
C HIS A 462 -6.89 15.99 21.51
N GLU A 463 -5.77 16.70 21.65
CA GLU A 463 -5.76 18.11 22.09
C GLU A 463 -6.52 19.01 21.11
N ARG A 464 -6.32 18.81 19.80
CA ARG A 464 -7.08 19.53 18.76
C ARG A 464 -8.58 19.26 18.86
N ASP A 465 -8.99 18.00 19.03
CA ASP A 465 -10.41 17.63 19.11
C ASP A 465 -11.08 18.24 20.36
N ASP A 466 -10.37 18.29 21.50
CA ASP A 466 -10.84 18.98 22.70
C ASP A 466 -10.98 20.49 22.46
N LEU A 467 -10.02 21.11 21.76
CA LEU A 467 -10.08 22.53 21.39
C LEU A 467 -11.23 22.83 20.41
N ILE A 468 -11.56 21.92 19.50
CA ILE A 468 -12.73 22.03 18.60
C ILE A 468 -14.03 22.04 19.41
N ILE A 469 -14.16 21.15 20.40
CA ILE A 469 -15.33 21.13 21.29
C ILE A 469 -15.45 22.45 22.07
N GLN A 470 -14.32 22.96 22.57
CA GLN A 470 -14.28 24.26 23.26
C GLN A 470 -14.68 25.40 22.32
N ARG A 471 -14.16 25.44 21.09
CA ARG A 471 -14.53 26.42 20.06
C ARG A 471 -16.04 26.39 19.78
N ASP A 472 -16.61 25.21 19.57
CA ASP A 472 -18.03 25.05 19.23
C ASP A 472 -18.96 25.46 20.40
N SER A 473 -18.49 25.31 21.64
CA SER A 473 -19.20 25.80 22.82
C SER A 473 -19.24 27.33 22.91
N ILE A 474 -18.16 28.00 22.49
CA ILE A 474 -17.99 29.46 22.55
C ILE A 474 -18.66 30.17 21.34
N GLY A 475 -18.61 29.54 20.16
CA GLY A 475 -19.12 30.07 18.90
C GLY A 475 -20.63 30.32 18.85
N LYS A 476 -21.40 29.71 19.77
CA LYS A 476 -22.86 29.87 19.86
C LYS A 476 -23.35 31.31 20.05
N ASN A 477 -22.47 32.25 20.41
CA ASN A 477 -22.82 33.64 20.70
C ASN A 477 -22.87 34.57 19.48
N ASN A 478 -22.50 34.12 18.27
CA ASN A 478 -22.50 34.96 17.05
C ASN A 478 -23.00 34.19 15.81
N GLU A 479 -23.98 34.74 15.07
CA GLU A 479 -24.59 34.08 13.90
C GLU A 479 -23.58 33.85 12.75
N GLU A 480 -22.69 34.82 12.48
CA GLU A 480 -21.66 34.65 11.44
C GLU A 480 -20.63 33.58 11.82
N THR A 481 -20.24 33.51 13.09
CA THR A 481 -19.33 32.47 13.61
C THR A 481 -19.98 31.08 13.52
N ASN A 482 -21.27 30.95 13.86
CA ASN A 482 -22.01 29.70 13.70
C ASN A 482 -22.10 29.26 12.24
N ARG A 483 -22.29 30.20 11.31
CA ARG A 483 -22.32 29.90 9.87
C ARG A 483 -20.98 29.37 9.37
N LEU A 484 -19.87 30.02 9.73
CA LEU A 484 -18.53 29.58 9.34
C LEU A 484 -18.14 28.24 9.99
N ASN A 485 -18.49 28.03 11.26
CA ASN A 485 -18.28 26.74 11.94
C ASN A 485 -19.06 25.61 11.25
N SER A 486 -20.30 25.88 10.81
CA SER A 486 -21.10 24.89 10.06
C SER A 486 -20.49 24.55 8.70
N GLN A 487 -19.90 25.54 8.01
CA GLN A 487 -19.15 25.30 6.77
C GLN A 487 -17.89 24.48 7.01
N LEU A 488 -17.21 24.73 8.13
CA LEU A 488 -16.00 24.00 8.51
C LEU A 488 -16.29 22.54 8.91
N ASP A 489 -17.35 22.28 9.68
CA ASP A 489 -17.84 20.93 9.98
C ASP A 489 -18.21 20.16 8.69
N TYR A 490 -18.82 20.83 7.72
CA TYR A 490 -19.08 20.23 6.41
C TYR A 490 -17.77 19.86 5.68
N VAL A 491 -16.78 20.73 5.68
CA VAL A 491 -15.47 20.48 5.07
C VAL A 491 -14.75 19.31 5.75
N GLU A 492 -14.78 19.24 7.09
CA GLU A 492 -14.20 18.13 7.85
C GLU A 492 -14.87 16.79 7.53
N LYS A 493 -16.21 16.77 7.42
CA LYS A 493 -16.95 15.58 6.99
C LYS A 493 -16.60 15.16 5.58
N CYS A 494 -16.42 16.12 4.67
CA CYS A 494 -15.97 15.84 3.31
C CYS A 494 -14.56 15.23 3.28
N LEU A 495 -13.62 15.78 4.05
CA LEU A 495 -12.25 15.25 4.16
C LEU A 495 -12.26 13.80 4.65
N ARG A 496 -13.01 13.50 5.73
CA ARG A 496 -13.17 12.12 6.24
C ARG A 496 -13.79 11.19 5.20
N ALA A 497 -14.80 11.66 4.47
CA ALA A 497 -15.43 10.89 3.42
C ALA A 497 -14.45 10.59 2.26
N PHE A 498 -13.64 11.57 1.84
CA PHE A 498 -12.64 11.38 0.80
C PHE A 498 -11.57 10.35 1.20
N ASP A 499 -11.10 10.37 2.44
CA ASP A 499 -10.12 9.37 2.93
C ASP A 499 -10.70 7.96 2.90
N ILE A 500 -11.96 7.78 3.35
CA ILE A 500 -12.64 6.47 3.32
C ILE A 500 -12.84 5.99 1.88
N ILE A 501 -13.32 6.86 1.00
CA ILE A 501 -13.56 6.52 -0.42
C ILE A 501 -12.24 6.16 -1.11
N LYS A 502 -11.16 6.88 -0.80
CA LYS A 502 -9.82 6.62 -1.35
C LYS A 502 -9.34 5.21 -1.00
N GLU A 503 -9.37 4.82 0.26
CA GLU A 503 -8.93 3.50 0.69
C GLU A 503 -9.83 2.38 0.12
N GLN A 504 -11.14 2.59 0.10
CA GLN A 504 -12.09 1.62 -0.48
C GLN A 504 -11.90 1.45 -2.00
N ASN A 505 -11.73 2.54 -2.74
CA ASN A 505 -11.50 2.48 -4.18
C ASN A 505 -10.22 1.74 -4.52
N LYS A 506 -9.17 1.98 -3.73
CA LYS A 506 -7.88 1.32 -3.90
C LYS A 506 -7.96 -0.18 -3.66
N ALA A 507 -8.60 -0.60 -2.58
CA ALA A 507 -8.81 -2.01 -2.28
C ALA A 507 -9.65 -2.71 -3.35
N LYS A 508 -10.78 -2.12 -3.75
CA LYS A 508 -11.66 -2.68 -4.80
C LYS A 508 -10.96 -2.78 -6.14
N ALA A 509 -10.19 -1.76 -6.51
CA ALA A 509 -9.49 -1.75 -7.78
C ALA A 509 -8.42 -2.84 -7.87
N LEU A 510 -7.67 -3.08 -6.79
CA LEU A 510 -6.68 -4.15 -6.75
C LEU A 510 -7.32 -5.52 -6.99
N VAL A 511 -8.48 -5.78 -6.39
CA VAL A 511 -9.25 -7.01 -6.62
C VAL A 511 -9.61 -7.17 -8.11
N VAL A 512 -10.20 -6.14 -8.71
CA VAL A 512 -10.60 -6.18 -10.14
C VAL A 512 -9.37 -6.27 -11.06
N ILE A 513 -8.28 -5.60 -10.73
CA ILE A 513 -7.03 -5.67 -11.51
C ILE A 513 -6.44 -7.09 -11.40
N ASN A 514 -6.46 -7.73 -10.23
CA ASN A 514 -6.02 -9.11 -10.06
C ASN A 514 -6.88 -10.09 -10.88
N GLU A 515 -8.21 -9.95 -10.85
CA GLU A 515 -9.10 -10.75 -11.71
C GLU A 515 -8.76 -10.59 -13.20
N LYS A 516 -8.54 -9.35 -13.65
CA LYS A 516 -8.14 -9.08 -15.05
C LYS A 516 -6.74 -9.59 -15.37
N LEU A 517 -5.83 -9.56 -14.40
CA LEU A 517 -4.47 -10.07 -14.54
C LEU A 517 -4.46 -11.58 -14.71
N GLU A 518 -5.22 -12.31 -13.89
CA GLU A 518 -5.37 -13.76 -14.04
C GLU A 518 -5.95 -14.11 -15.41
N ASN A 519 -7.04 -13.45 -15.82
CA ASN A 519 -7.64 -13.66 -17.14
C ASN A 519 -6.65 -13.34 -18.29
N ALA A 520 -5.91 -12.24 -18.18
CA ALA A 520 -4.91 -11.88 -19.17
C ALA A 520 -3.77 -12.90 -19.23
N TYR A 521 -3.34 -13.42 -18.09
CA TYR A 521 -2.29 -14.43 -18.02
C TYR A 521 -2.73 -15.77 -18.61
N GLU A 522 -3.98 -16.19 -18.35
CA GLU A 522 -4.57 -17.40 -18.96
C GLU A 522 -4.65 -17.31 -20.49
N LEU A 523 -4.91 -16.12 -21.04
CA LEU A 523 -4.95 -15.89 -22.48
C LEU A 523 -3.56 -15.87 -23.13
N LEU A 524 -2.56 -15.31 -22.45
CA LEU A 524 -1.25 -15.01 -23.02
C LEU A 524 -0.21 -16.10 -22.77
N SER A 525 -0.29 -16.79 -21.64
CA SER A 525 0.73 -17.72 -21.16
C SER A 525 0.28 -19.18 -21.28
N GLU A 526 1.15 -20.03 -21.79
CA GLU A 526 1.01 -21.49 -21.75
C GLU A 526 1.22 -22.05 -20.35
N ASP A 527 2.00 -21.37 -19.52
CA ASP A 527 2.24 -21.78 -18.14
C ASP A 527 0.93 -21.82 -17.35
N ALA A 528 -0.06 -21.02 -17.75
CA ALA A 528 -1.40 -21.08 -17.20
C ALA A 528 -2.09 -22.43 -17.47
N GLU A 529 -1.87 -23.04 -18.64
CA GLU A 529 -2.38 -24.39 -18.96
C GLU A 529 -1.69 -25.48 -18.13
N LEU A 530 -0.44 -25.23 -17.73
CA LEU A 530 0.31 -26.09 -16.80
C LEU A 530 -0.14 -25.91 -15.34
N GLY A 531 -1.06 -24.99 -15.08
CA GLY A 531 -1.66 -24.73 -13.76
C GLY A 531 -1.04 -23.56 -13.01
N ASN A 532 -0.17 -22.76 -13.64
CA ASN A 532 0.35 -21.55 -13.03
C ASN A 532 -0.68 -20.42 -13.04
N ALA A 533 -0.60 -19.56 -12.04
CA ALA A 533 -1.38 -18.36 -11.88
C ALA A 533 -0.47 -17.19 -11.55
N ILE A 534 -1.03 -16.00 -11.61
CA ILE A 534 -0.34 -14.77 -11.29
C ILE A 534 -1.20 -13.92 -10.37
N HIS A 535 -0.61 -13.26 -9.40
CA HIS A 535 -1.31 -12.45 -8.40
C HIS A 535 -0.46 -11.24 -7.99
N ILE A 536 -1.10 -10.08 -7.81
CA ILE A 536 -0.47 -8.91 -7.19
C ILE A 536 -0.86 -8.89 -5.72
N VAL A 537 0.16 -8.95 -4.86
CA VAL A 537 -0.01 -8.93 -3.40
C VAL A 537 -0.67 -7.64 -2.93
N GLN A 538 -1.73 -7.76 -2.15
CA GLN A 538 -2.58 -6.67 -1.69
C GLN A 538 -2.46 -6.41 -0.17
N TYR A 539 -2.36 -7.47 0.62
CA TYR A 539 -2.53 -7.42 2.08
C TYR A 539 -1.20 -7.53 2.84
N GLU A 540 -0.27 -8.37 2.39
CA GLU A 540 1.04 -8.51 3.03
C GLU A 540 1.90 -7.25 2.78
N GLU A 541 2.07 -6.40 3.82
CA GLU A 541 2.72 -5.09 3.69
C GLU A 541 4.15 -5.19 3.11
N SER A 542 4.91 -6.20 3.52
CA SER A 542 6.30 -6.38 3.08
C SER A 542 6.43 -6.70 1.59
N LYS A 543 5.39 -7.27 0.99
CA LYS A 543 5.36 -7.70 -0.43
C LYS A 543 4.29 -6.98 -1.23
N LYS A 544 3.63 -5.96 -0.70
CA LYS A 544 2.54 -5.25 -1.36
C LYS A 544 2.94 -4.73 -2.74
N TYR A 545 2.06 -4.89 -3.73
CA TYR A 545 2.27 -4.62 -5.16
C TYR A 545 3.32 -5.50 -5.86
N GLN A 546 3.86 -6.51 -5.18
CA GLN A 546 4.69 -7.50 -5.84
C GLN A 546 3.83 -8.45 -6.66
N MET A 547 4.24 -8.69 -7.90
CA MET A 547 3.64 -9.68 -8.78
C MET A 547 4.27 -11.04 -8.51
N ILE A 548 3.44 -12.03 -8.20
CA ILE A 548 3.85 -13.39 -7.84
C ILE A 548 3.24 -14.35 -8.84
N VAL A 549 4.07 -15.23 -9.41
CA VAL A 549 3.60 -16.40 -10.17
C VAL A 549 3.70 -17.62 -9.27
N TYR A 550 2.66 -18.45 -9.28
CA TYR A 550 2.55 -19.61 -8.40
C TYR A 550 1.76 -20.73 -9.07
N LEU A 551 2.01 -21.98 -8.69
CA LEU A 551 1.20 -23.12 -9.16
C LEU A 551 -0.09 -23.19 -8.33
N LYS A 552 -1.27 -23.00 -8.96
CA LYS A 552 -2.60 -22.96 -8.29
C LYS A 552 -2.78 -24.15 -7.34
N LYS A 553 -2.44 -25.35 -7.83
CA LYS A 553 -2.56 -26.61 -7.08
C LYS A 553 -1.70 -26.65 -5.80
N ASN A 554 -0.51 -26.05 -5.82
CA ASN A 554 0.36 -26.03 -4.63
C ASN A 554 -0.23 -25.12 -3.55
N ALA A 555 -0.71 -23.94 -3.95
CA ALA A 555 -1.36 -23.01 -3.04
C ALA A 555 -2.65 -23.59 -2.47
N GLU A 556 -3.50 -24.22 -3.29
CA GLU A 556 -4.71 -24.92 -2.84
C GLU A 556 -4.40 -26.05 -1.85
N GLN A 557 -3.38 -26.86 -2.12
CA GLN A 557 -2.95 -27.93 -1.23
C GLN A 557 -2.43 -27.40 0.11
N LEU A 558 -1.68 -26.31 0.08
CA LEU A 558 -1.16 -25.65 1.28
C LEU A 558 -2.31 -25.06 2.11
N TYR A 559 -3.25 -24.38 1.46
CA TYR A 559 -4.42 -23.79 2.09
C TYR A 559 -5.34 -24.85 2.73
N GLU A 560 -5.63 -25.96 2.02
CA GLU A 560 -6.39 -27.08 2.58
C GLU A 560 -5.63 -27.80 3.71
N LYS A 561 -4.30 -27.89 3.62
CA LYS A 561 -3.47 -28.38 4.72
C LYS A 561 -3.63 -27.51 5.95
N TRP A 562 -3.59 -26.18 5.80
CA TRP A 562 -3.79 -25.24 6.92
C TRP A 562 -5.16 -25.36 7.58
N LYS A 563 -6.22 -25.56 6.79
CA LYS A 563 -7.56 -25.87 7.33
C LYS A 563 -7.57 -27.16 8.14
N SER A 564 -6.88 -28.19 7.68
CA SER A 564 -6.83 -29.49 8.37
C SER A 564 -5.92 -29.50 9.62
N SER A 565 -4.91 -28.62 9.67
CA SER A 565 -3.88 -28.60 10.73
C SER A 565 -4.15 -27.59 11.84
N GLY A 566 -5.23 -26.82 11.77
CA GLY A 566 -5.58 -25.76 12.72
C GLY A 566 -4.88 -24.41 12.48
N VAL A 567 -3.94 -24.35 11.54
CA VAL A 567 -3.20 -23.12 11.19
C VAL A 567 -4.13 -22.06 10.58
N TYR A 568 -5.15 -22.49 9.84
CA TYR A 568 -6.18 -21.60 9.32
C TYR A 568 -6.97 -20.91 10.45
N ASP A 569 -7.35 -21.68 11.48
CA ASP A 569 -8.07 -21.16 12.64
C ASP A 569 -7.18 -20.22 13.47
N ASP A 570 -5.88 -20.51 13.55
CA ASP A 570 -4.89 -19.61 14.17
C ASP A 570 -4.80 -18.28 13.43
N TYR A 571 -4.77 -18.28 12.08
CA TYR A 571 -4.76 -17.04 11.31
C TYR A 571 -6.06 -16.23 11.44
N LEU A 572 -7.22 -16.89 11.48
CA LEU A 572 -8.49 -16.22 11.77
C LEU A 572 -8.50 -15.61 13.17
N TYR A 573 -7.90 -16.30 14.16
CA TYR A 573 -7.74 -15.78 15.52
C TYR A 573 -6.79 -14.58 15.58
N ASP A 574 -5.73 -14.57 14.76
CA ASP A 574 -4.81 -13.44 14.57
C ASP A 574 -5.47 -12.24 13.86
N GLY A 575 -6.72 -12.38 13.41
CA GLY A 575 -7.54 -11.31 12.84
C GLY A 575 -7.45 -11.18 11.33
N LEU A 576 -6.84 -12.15 10.64
CA LEU A 576 -6.81 -12.19 9.18
C LEU A 576 -8.17 -12.63 8.62
N ASN A 577 -8.53 -12.11 7.46
CA ASN A 577 -9.68 -12.57 6.68
C ASN A 577 -9.31 -13.72 5.71
N GLU A 578 -10.31 -14.35 5.09
CA GLU A 578 -10.08 -15.51 4.22
C GLU A 578 -9.19 -15.18 3.00
N ASP A 579 -9.35 -13.98 2.43
CA ASP A 579 -8.55 -13.51 1.28
C ASP A 579 -7.09 -13.29 1.67
N GLU A 580 -6.84 -12.77 2.88
CA GLU A 580 -5.50 -12.59 3.45
C GLU A 580 -4.80 -13.93 3.67
N ILE A 581 -5.51 -14.92 4.18
CA ILE A 581 -4.97 -16.27 4.38
C ILE A 581 -4.68 -16.93 3.03
N TRP A 582 -5.56 -16.76 2.05
CA TRP A 582 -5.32 -17.25 0.69
C TRP A 582 -4.08 -16.60 0.07
N GLU A 583 -3.92 -15.29 0.21
CA GLU A 583 -2.74 -14.58 -0.29
C GLU A 583 -1.45 -15.06 0.37
N GLN A 584 -1.46 -15.40 1.67
CA GLN A 584 -0.30 -16.03 2.31
C GLN A 584 0.06 -17.39 1.69
N ALA A 585 -0.94 -18.20 1.35
CA ALA A 585 -0.70 -19.48 0.68
C ALA A 585 -0.09 -19.29 -0.72
N ILE A 586 -0.52 -18.25 -1.45
CA ILE A 586 0.08 -17.85 -2.73
C ILE A 586 1.54 -17.45 -2.54
N ILE A 587 1.82 -16.59 -1.57
CA ILE A 587 3.16 -16.07 -1.29
C ILE A 587 4.14 -17.21 -0.94
N GLU A 588 3.71 -18.19 -0.13
CA GLU A 588 4.53 -19.35 0.21
C GLU A 588 4.72 -20.33 -0.96
N SER A 589 3.82 -20.28 -1.95
CA SER A 589 3.86 -21.13 -3.16
C SER A 589 4.50 -20.43 -4.37
N ALA A 590 5.14 -19.28 -4.15
CA ALA A 590 5.74 -18.48 -5.21
C ALA A 590 6.88 -19.22 -5.93
N ASP A 591 6.82 -19.23 -7.26
CA ASP A 591 7.86 -19.79 -8.13
C ASP A 591 8.79 -18.70 -8.66
N SER A 592 10.03 -19.08 -8.98
CA SER A 592 11.00 -18.19 -9.62
C SER A 592 10.74 -18.06 -11.12
N ASN A 593 10.70 -16.83 -11.64
CA ASN A 593 10.43 -16.54 -13.05
C ASN A 593 11.70 -16.58 -13.92
N SER A 594 11.62 -17.20 -15.10
CA SER A 594 12.60 -17.04 -16.18
C SER A 594 12.44 -15.70 -16.91
N THR A 595 13.44 -15.28 -17.69
CA THR A 595 13.40 -14.01 -18.45
C THR A 595 12.21 -13.91 -19.40
N GLY A 596 11.82 -15.00 -20.06
CA GLY A 596 10.66 -15.05 -20.95
C GLY A 596 9.33 -14.96 -20.18
N GLN A 597 9.25 -15.62 -19.02
CA GLN A 597 8.08 -15.55 -18.13
C GLN A 597 7.89 -14.15 -17.58
N SER A 598 8.96 -13.47 -17.15
CA SER A 598 8.89 -12.08 -16.69
C SER A 598 8.29 -11.14 -17.75
N LYS A 599 8.58 -11.35 -19.05
CA LYS A 599 7.97 -10.58 -20.13
C LYS A 599 6.49 -10.93 -20.33
N MET A 600 6.11 -12.21 -20.21
CA MET A 600 4.70 -12.63 -20.25
C MET A 600 3.90 -12.03 -19.11
N ASN A 601 4.43 -12.07 -17.89
CA ASN A 601 3.83 -11.48 -16.70
C ASN A 601 3.55 -9.99 -16.90
N THR A 602 4.54 -9.25 -17.43
CA THR A 602 4.38 -7.83 -17.71
C THR A 602 3.38 -7.56 -18.85
N LEU A 603 3.31 -8.41 -19.89
CA LEU A 603 2.27 -8.29 -20.92
C LEU A 603 0.87 -8.55 -20.37
N ALA A 604 0.71 -9.54 -19.50
CA ALA A 604 -0.55 -9.81 -18.81
C ALA A 604 -0.95 -8.63 -17.93
N PHE A 605 0.00 -8.03 -17.22
CA PHE A 605 -0.24 -6.82 -16.43
C PHE A 605 -0.63 -5.63 -17.30
N ALA A 606 0.08 -5.37 -18.40
CA ALA A 606 -0.28 -4.31 -19.33
C ALA A 606 -1.71 -4.47 -19.86
N LYS A 607 -2.09 -5.70 -20.24
CA LYS A 607 -3.45 -6.03 -20.66
C LYS A 607 -4.46 -5.79 -19.54
N ALA A 608 -4.19 -6.26 -18.32
CA ALA A 608 -5.10 -6.08 -17.18
C ALA A 608 -5.35 -4.61 -16.84
N ILE A 609 -4.30 -3.80 -16.89
CA ILE A 609 -4.34 -2.35 -16.71
C ILE A 609 -5.16 -1.66 -17.80
N LEU A 610 -4.93 -2.00 -19.06
CA LEU A 610 -5.69 -1.46 -20.19
C LEU A 610 -7.16 -1.90 -20.11
N ASP A 611 -7.44 -3.16 -19.82
CA ASP A 611 -8.79 -3.70 -19.67
C ASP A 611 -9.52 -3.02 -18.49
N TYR A 612 -8.83 -2.78 -17.36
CA TYR A 612 -9.39 -2.03 -16.23
C TYR A 612 -9.68 -0.56 -16.57
N SER A 613 -8.80 0.11 -17.31
CA SER A 613 -8.99 1.50 -17.74
C SER A 613 -10.07 1.66 -18.81
N ASN A 614 -10.25 0.65 -19.66
CA ASN A 614 -11.16 0.70 -20.81
C ASN A 614 -12.58 0.21 -20.49
N GLU A 615 -12.77 -0.53 -19.39
CA GLU A 615 -14.06 -1.11 -18.99
C GLU A 615 -15.11 -0.06 -18.63
N GLN A 616 -16.35 -0.29 -19.08
CA GLN A 616 -17.51 0.50 -18.68
C GLN A 616 -17.87 0.16 -17.24
N LYS A 617 -17.47 1.00 -16.29
CA LYS A 617 -17.97 0.89 -14.93
C LYS A 617 -19.41 1.39 -14.90
N GLU A 618 -20.31 0.61 -14.29
CA GLU A 618 -21.75 0.92 -14.24
C GLU A 618 -22.03 2.34 -13.72
N THR A 619 -23.19 2.86 -14.11
CA THR A 619 -23.71 4.24 -14.02
C THR A 619 -23.69 4.95 -12.65
N ASP A 620 -23.15 4.34 -11.59
CA ASP A 620 -22.99 4.93 -10.25
C ASP A 620 -21.56 5.46 -9.95
N GLY A 621 -20.61 5.29 -10.87
CA GLY A 621 -19.23 5.79 -10.73
C GLY A 621 -19.00 7.18 -11.34
N LEU A 622 -18.28 8.05 -10.63
CA LEU A 622 -17.75 9.34 -11.11
C LEU A 622 -16.65 9.20 -12.20
N GLU A 623 -16.63 8.10 -12.94
CA GLU A 623 -15.49 7.75 -13.81
C GLU A 623 -15.86 7.87 -15.30
N ILE A 624 -15.15 8.76 -15.99
CA ILE A 624 -15.25 8.95 -17.44
C ILE A 624 -14.47 7.82 -18.11
N GLN A 625 -15.08 7.11 -19.07
CA GLN A 625 -14.42 6.09 -19.89
C GLN A 625 -13.18 6.69 -20.58
N LYS A 626 -12.00 6.08 -20.41
CA LYS A 626 -10.75 6.54 -21.03
C LYS A 626 -10.11 5.41 -21.84
N GLU A 627 -10.30 5.45 -23.16
CA GLU A 627 -9.58 4.58 -24.09
C GLU A 627 -8.14 5.09 -24.23
N TYR A 628 -7.12 4.27 -23.97
CA TYR A 628 -5.70 4.66 -24.10
C TYR A 628 -4.97 3.84 -25.18
N PRO A 629 -4.08 4.46 -25.98
CA PRO A 629 -3.28 3.73 -26.96
C PRO A 629 -2.20 2.89 -26.26
N PHE A 630 -1.79 1.79 -26.86
CA PHE A 630 -0.73 0.90 -26.35
C PHE A 630 0.52 0.99 -27.22
N LEU A 631 1.68 1.32 -26.65
CA LEU A 631 2.94 1.43 -27.37
C LEU A 631 3.93 0.42 -26.82
N ILE A 632 4.49 -0.41 -27.69
CA ILE A 632 5.36 -1.49 -27.24
C ILE A 632 6.56 -1.70 -28.16
N ASP A 633 7.76 -1.71 -27.58
CA ASP A 633 9.03 -1.93 -28.25
C ASP A 633 9.57 -3.33 -27.99
N ALA A 634 9.74 -4.09 -29.07
CA ALA A 634 10.24 -5.46 -29.09
C ALA A 634 9.57 -6.40 -28.06
N PRO A 635 8.21 -6.44 -27.99
CA PRO A 635 7.49 -7.25 -26.98
C PRO A 635 7.85 -8.72 -27.02
N PHE A 636 8.22 -9.21 -28.21
CA PHE A 636 8.41 -10.62 -28.53
C PHE A 636 9.87 -11.08 -28.44
N SER A 637 10.79 -10.18 -28.12
CA SER A 637 12.19 -10.55 -27.88
C SER A 637 12.25 -11.54 -26.71
N ASP A 638 13.04 -12.61 -26.82
CA ASP A 638 13.21 -13.65 -25.77
C ASP A 638 11.96 -14.47 -25.40
N ILE A 639 10.86 -14.32 -26.15
CA ILE A 639 9.68 -15.17 -26.04
C ILE A 639 9.71 -16.18 -27.19
N ALA A 640 9.53 -17.45 -26.85
CA ALA A 640 9.61 -18.55 -27.80
C ALA A 640 8.39 -19.48 -27.67
N GLY A 641 8.20 -20.34 -28.66
CA GLY A 641 7.16 -21.36 -28.65
C GLY A 641 5.76 -20.79 -28.79
N ASP A 642 4.81 -21.40 -28.10
CA ASP A 642 3.38 -21.13 -28.23
C ASP A 642 2.98 -19.86 -27.44
N ASN A 643 3.71 -19.49 -26.38
CA ASN A 643 3.64 -18.16 -25.73
C ASN A 643 3.77 -17.00 -26.74
N LEU A 644 4.71 -17.09 -27.68
CA LEU A 644 4.89 -16.09 -28.75
C LEU A 644 3.61 -15.98 -29.60
N ILE A 645 3.06 -17.14 -29.97
CA ILE A 645 1.90 -17.25 -30.87
C ILE A 645 0.66 -16.71 -30.17
N LYS A 646 0.42 -17.10 -28.92
CA LYS A 646 -0.70 -16.60 -28.09
C LYS A 646 -0.63 -15.09 -27.93
N ALA A 647 0.51 -14.57 -27.50
CA ALA A 647 0.69 -13.13 -27.33
C ALA A 647 0.50 -12.36 -28.65
N ALA A 648 1.03 -12.86 -29.77
CA ALA A 648 0.84 -12.24 -31.08
C ALA A 648 -0.62 -12.26 -31.56
N LYS A 649 -1.34 -13.36 -31.33
CA LYS A 649 -2.77 -13.47 -31.66
C LYS A 649 -3.61 -12.52 -30.82
N GLU A 650 -3.36 -12.42 -29.53
CA GLU A 650 -4.18 -11.62 -28.62
C GLU A 650 -3.84 -10.13 -28.60
N LEU A 651 -2.68 -9.72 -29.14
CA LEU A 651 -2.20 -8.34 -29.05
C LEU A 651 -3.25 -7.32 -29.53
N HIS A 652 -3.95 -7.59 -30.63
CA HIS A 652 -4.99 -6.69 -31.16
C HIS A 652 -6.14 -6.41 -30.18
N ASN A 653 -6.34 -7.23 -29.14
CA ASN A 653 -7.37 -7.06 -28.13
C ASN A 653 -6.92 -6.22 -26.92
N PHE A 654 -5.71 -5.66 -26.92
CA PHE A 654 -5.18 -4.89 -25.78
C PHE A 654 -5.73 -3.47 -25.73
N SER A 655 -5.88 -2.83 -26.90
CA SER A 655 -6.31 -1.45 -27.01
C SER A 655 -6.88 -1.16 -28.39
N GLY A 656 -7.76 -0.17 -28.51
CA GLY A 656 -8.27 0.33 -29.79
C GLY A 656 -7.21 0.98 -30.69
N GLN A 657 -6.00 1.28 -30.19
CA GLN A 657 -4.87 1.68 -31.01
C GLN A 657 -3.55 1.14 -30.44
N ILE A 658 -2.77 0.46 -31.28
CA ILE A 658 -1.51 -0.18 -30.89
C ILE A 658 -0.39 0.30 -31.80
N LEU A 659 0.72 0.77 -31.22
CA LEU A 659 1.96 1.02 -31.94
C LEU A 659 2.95 -0.08 -31.57
N LEU A 660 3.19 -0.98 -32.51
CA LEU A 660 3.99 -2.18 -32.33
C LEU A 660 5.34 -1.99 -33.02
N MET A 661 6.43 -1.93 -32.26
CA MET A 661 7.78 -1.81 -32.82
C MET A 661 8.49 -3.16 -32.76
N ILE A 662 8.92 -3.70 -33.91
CA ILE A 662 9.53 -5.03 -34.02
C ILE A 662 10.79 -4.95 -34.89
N ASP A 663 11.75 -5.83 -34.61
CA ASP A 663 12.90 -6.04 -35.48
C ASP A 663 12.49 -6.67 -36.82
N GLU A 664 13.04 -6.17 -37.93
CA GLU A 664 12.70 -6.61 -39.29
C GLU A 664 13.15 -8.05 -39.60
N ASP A 665 13.91 -8.65 -38.68
CA ASP A 665 14.48 -9.99 -38.78
C ASP A 665 13.50 -11.12 -38.36
N LYS A 666 14.04 -12.29 -37.96
CA LYS A 666 13.34 -13.54 -37.62
C LYS A 666 12.11 -13.37 -36.72
N THR A 667 12.09 -12.37 -35.86
CA THR A 667 10.98 -12.10 -34.94
C THR A 667 9.73 -11.67 -35.69
N TYR A 668 9.83 -10.73 -36.64
CA TYR A 668 8.67 -10.29 -37.44
C TYR A 668 8.12 -11.44 -38.27
N GLU A 669 8.97 -12.18 -38.98
CA GLU A 669 8.54 -13.33 -39.80
C GLU A 669 7.81 -14.41 -38.97
N SER A 670 8.17 -14.55 -37.69
CA SER A 670 7.52 -15.51 -36.79
C SER A 670 6.14 -15.06 -36.31
N VAL A 671 5.89 -13.75 -36.17
CA VAL A 671 4.62 -13.21 -35.65
C VAL A 671 3.68 -12.69 -36.74
N LYS A 672 4.21 -12.33 -37.91
CA LYS A 672 3.48 -11.80 -39.07
C LYS A 672 2.20 -12.57 -39.39
N PRO A 673 2.18 -13.93 -39.43
CA PRO A 673 0.95 -14.67 -39.72
C PRO A 673 -0.21 -14.40 -38.76
N TYR A 674 0.09 -13.95 -37.53
CA TYR A 674 -0.89 -13.75 -36.46
C TYR A 674 -1.34 -12.30 -36.32
N ILE A 675 -0.49 -11.33 -36.70
CA ILE A 675 -0.80 -9.90 -36.56
C ILE A 675 -1.30 -9.25 -37.86
N SER A 676 -0.93 -9.77 -39.04
CA SER A 676 -1.14 -9.09 -40.32
C SER A 676 -2.60 -8.74 -40.64
N SER A 677 -3.59 -9.50 -40.15
CA SER A 677 -5.01 -9.17 -40.34
C SER A 677 -5.42 -7.86 -39.65
N ASN A 678 -4.73 -7.51 -38.56
CA ASN A 678 -5.03 -6.37 -37.70
C ASN A 678 -4.04 -5.20 -37.90
N VAL A 679 -3.07 -5.35 -38.82
CA VAL A 679 -2.09 -4.29 -39.15
C VAL A 679 -2.73 -3.26 -40.08
N ASN A 680 -2.82 -2.03 -39.57
CA ASN A 680 -3.29 -0.82 -40.23
C ASN A 680 -2.26 -0.30 -41.23
N LYS A 681 -1.10 0.12 -40.73
CA LYS A 681 0.01 0.71 -41.50
C LYS A 681 1.34 0.10 -41.09
N VAL A 682 2.30 0.11 -42.00
CA VAL A 682 3.66 -0.38 -41.77
C VAL A 682 4.64 0.76 -42.05
N PHE A 683 5.48 1.06 -41.07
CA PHE A 683 6.56 2.03 -41.18
C PHE A 683 7.89 1.32 -41.05
N LYS A 684 8.84 1.63 -41.92
CA LYS A 684 10.18 1.05 -41.92
C LYS A 684 11.23 2.10 -41.53
N LEU A 685 12.04 1.76 -40.55
CA LEU A 685 13.16 2.56 -40.04
C LEU A 685 14.46 2.06 -40.67
N THR A 686 15.05 2.87 -41.55
CA THR A 686 16.31 2.53 -42.22
C THR A 686 17.44 3.40 -41.67
N LYS A 687 18.41 2.76 -41.01
CA LYS A 687 19.62 3.44 -40.52
C LYS A 687 20.57 3.72 -41.69
N GLN A 688 20.98 4.97 -41.85
CA GLN A 688 21.96 5.36 -42.86
C GLN A 688 23.38 5.03 -42.39
N SER A 689 24.19 4.43 -43.26
CA SER A 689 25.48 3.83 -42.90
C SER A 689 26.57 4.82 -42.44
N ASP A 690 26.46 6.10 -42.80
CA ASP A 690 27.53 7.10 -42.59
C ASP A 690 27.19 8.24 -41.61
N ARG A 691 26.00 8.23 -40.99
CA ARG A 691 25.55 9.25 -40.02
C ARG A 691 24.67 8.63 -38.95
N ASN A 692 24.52 9.28 -37.80
CA ASN A 692 23.50 8.89 -36.81
C ASN A 692 22.11 9.35 -37.26
N VAL A 693 21.67 8.88 -38.44
CA VAL A 693 20.43 9.29 -39.10
C VAL A 693 19.63 8.05 -39.48
N THR A 694 18.35 8.07 -39.13
CA THR A 694 17.35 7.08 -39.51
C THR A 694 16.31 7.77 -40.39
N SER A 695 16.00 7.19 -41.56
CA SER A 695 14.84 7.56 -42.37
C SER A 695 13.62 6.72 -42.01
N ILE A 696 12.44 7.30 -42.15
CA ILE A 696 11.15 6.66 -41.90
C ILE A 696 10.41 6.60 -43.24
N GLU A 697 10.01 5.41 -43.66
CA GLU A 697 9.27 5.17 -44.91
C GLU A 697 7.98 4.42 -44.58
N GLU A 698 6.84 4.82 -45.15
CA GLU A 698 5.57 4.09 -45.07
C GLU A 698 5.50 3.11 -46.26
N GLU A 699 5.21 1.83 -45.99
CA GLU A 699 5.12 0.76 -47.00
C GLU A 699 3.75 0.64 -47.68
#